data_AF-A0A098LSX2-F1
#
_entry.id   AF-A0A098LSX2-F1
#
_cell.length_a   1.000
_cell.length_b   1.000
_cell.length_c   1.000
_cell.angle_alpha   90.00
_cell.angle_beta   90.00
_cell.angle_gamma   90.00
#
_symmetry.space_group_name_H-M   'P 1'
#
loop_
_entity.id
_entity.type
_entity.pdbx_description
1 polymer ?
#
loop_
_entity_poly.entity_id
_entity_poly.type
_entity_poly.pdbx_seq_one_letter_code
_entity_poly.pdbx_strand_id
1 'polypeptide(L)'
;MIPLKFQSQALLPVEVLGPHGTTDSRQFNLPDASEAGILYLQVNNFTFDGKVEVRLNAETNWTPLSNSNIYSDAQGNAFGKIGGGYSTLKVFANFIIPTNRRIRDALVDGVNTIYFRFNGINDAKTIGFRILEFNFLKSDGTPLLSSSQFIHQDPSTWGPVYSDQASIDAGEDLWFNKVNIDNPLNPVPIKAKCASCHSERGEDLKYYNYSNLSIIERSKFHGLTQLEGEQIASYIRSLNTPSPFEARPWNPPYQPGPGLDSKPVTDWSAGAGLEAVLDSDSEMLPYMFPDGTSDAALEGIFDLKGTMNIREMPVAIQFPDWNDWLPEIHPLDMMSASAYQDLITGIGGVRFQRPSGTYGYQKVKENLENNGVAAYNDGVGKNLQTILLELGAGAQDFLFKDYIDASGGLFWWTIKDSPGIRERPSGMLVETFKKNIAKWNSVKHWEIMQRFQIEDVKPVNVPYAEERQWPTTNWSVFAIAPHIVADKRGDSRFEGQSANMGYYESTVWYQLQMTLNSGMREPVDVAPVDWSYNFDHVYKASTLASNNKEPLRYIQNFIKGYQQRDNNVFNNGNSLVNNSAWNMREVSPWRLYSVASGDTSLHDELDVYEVGLRAKLTSKLLKMFNDKAASLDESDWPRGNDGAWWKLETMAYIPSNYSTGTCLFPNADGFCSDIQNANEADAIFTLIPLLQSINVDCVEVERLRVWAKGMWPLGDWDQFIDSSCTLGVNDVTSNNVFRAYPNPTKGIIRLSNLVEWSIFDIMGKSLKSGYSQEINLDFLPDAMYFLKTPNGTIKIIKKQ
;
A
#
# COMPACT_ATOMS: atom_id res chain seq x y z
N MET A 1 36.68 2.61 -35.23
CA MET A 1 35.39 3.25 -35.54
C MET A 1 34.73 2.49 -36.65
N ILE A 2 33.77 1.62 -36.31
CA ILE A 2 32.85 1.02 -37.28
C ILE A 2 31.76 2.06 -37.53
N PRO A 3 31.35 2.35 -38.79
CA PRO A 3 30.30 3.33 -39.03
C PRO A 3 29.01 2.82 -38.41
N LEU A 4 28.47 3.57 -37.44
CA LEU A 4 27.13 3.32 -36.89
C LEU A 4 26.12 3.44 -38.04
N LYS A 5 25.63 2.30 -38.52
CA LYS A 5 24.42 2.27 -39.35
C LYS A 5 23.31 2.92 -38.52
N PHE A 6 22.64 3.89 -39.12
CA PHE A 6 21.42 4.48 -38.57
C PHE A 6 20.46 3.35 -38.18
N GLN A 7 20.21 3.18 -36.89
CA GLN A 7 19.07 2.41 -36.43
C GLN A 7 17.85 3.31 -36.57
N SER A 8 16.84 2.84 -37.31
CA SER A 8 15.61 3.60 -37.52
C SER A 8 14.80 3.81 -36.24
N GLN A 9 15.14 3.11 -35.16
CA GLN A 9 14.44 3.15 -33.88
C GLN A 9 15.45 3.10 -32.71
N ALA A 10 15.18 3.85 -31.65
CA ALA A 10 15.93 3.88 -30.40
C ALA A 10 15.58 2.68 -29.52
N LEU A 11 16.59 1.91 -29.10
CA LEU A 11 16.42 0.77 -28.20
C LEU A 11 16.24 1.22 -26.74
N LEU A 12 15.23 0.72 -26.03
CA LEU A 12 14.98 1.01 -24.61
C LEU A 12 15.01 -0.27 -23.76
N PRO A 13 15.42 -0.21 -22.49
CA PRO A 13 15.95 0.98 -21.81
C PRO A 13 17.37 1.36 -22.30
N VAL A 14 17.80 2.56 -21.95
CA VAL A 14 19.22 2.95 -21.99
C VAL A 14 19.84 2.62 -20.65
N GLU A 15 20.65 1.55 -20.59
CA GLU A 15 21.39 1.18 -19.40
C GLU A 15 22.77 1.87 -19.39
N VAL A 16 22.93 2.89 -18.55
CA VAL A 16 24.22 3.56 -18.35
C VAL A 16 24.84 3.02 -17.08
N LEU A 17 25.44 1.83 -17.18
CA LEU A 17 25.96 1.06 -16.05
C LEU A 17 27.46 0.84 -16.18
N GLY A 18 28.22 1.15 -15.13
CA GLY A 18 29.68 1.01 -15.10
C GLY A 18 30.35 2.03 -14.18
N PRO A 19 31.68 2.23 -14.30
CA PRO A 19 32.40 3.23 -13.52
C PRO A 19 31.95 4.66 -13.83
N HIS A 20 32.34 5.61 -12.98
CA HIS A 20 32.14 7.05 -13.24
C HIS A 20 32.61 7.43 -14.66
N GLY A 21 31.79 8.20 -15.36
CA GLY A 21 32.03 8.63 -16.73
C GLY A 21 31.50 7.69 -17.80
N THR A 22 30.88 6.56 -17.44
CA THR A 22 30.23 5.64 -18.39
C THR A 22 29.18 6.39 -19.21
N THR A 23 29.14 6.14 -20.52
CA THR A 23 28.20 6.79 -21.46
C THR A 23 27.49 5.80 -22.35
N ASP A 24 26.22 6.07 -22.66
CA ASP A 24 25.49 5.41 -23.75
C ASP A 24 24.66 6.46 -24.52
N SER A 25 24.19 6.12 -25.72
CA SER A 25 23.52 7.07 -26.61
C SER A 25 22.40 6.44 -27.44
N ARG A 26 21.43 7.24 -27.85
CA ARG A 26 20.35 6.82 -28.74
C ARG A 26 20.19 7.80 -29.89
N GLN A 27 19.96 7.24 -31.09
CA GLN A 27 19.57 8.02 -32.26
C GLN A 27 18.06 8.08 -32.37
N PHE A 28 17.53 9.22 -32.78
CA PHE A 28 16.11 9.44 -32.99
C PHE A 28 15.90 10.46 -34.11
N ASN A 29 14.68 10.54 -34.64
CA ASN A 29 14.34 11.46 -35.72
C ASN A 29 13.34 12.51 -35.24
N LEU A 30 13.76 13.76 -35.16
CA LEU A 30 12.93 14.86 -34.72
C LEU A 30 12.28 15.54 -35.94
N PRO A 31 10.94 15.62 -36.04
CA PRO A 31 10.28 16.23 -37.19
C PRO A 31 10.54 17.73 -37.33
N ASP A 32 10.51 18.45 -36.21
CA ASP A 32 10.78 19.89 -36.13
C ASP A 32 11.48 20.18 -34.79
N ALA A 33 12.75 20.56 -34.87
CA ALA A 33 13.56 20.86 -33.69
C ALA A 33 13.15 22.16 -33.01
N SER A 34 12.53 23.10 -33.75
CA SER A 34 12.17 24.42 -33.23
C SER A 34 10.97 24.36 -32.28
N GLU A 35 10.15 23.32 -32.37
CA GLU A 35 9.00 23.10 -31.48
C GLU A 35 9.38 22.51 -30.12
N ALA A 36 10.60 21.97 -29.96
CA ALA A 36 11.02 21.33 -28.72
C ALA A 36 11.15 22.35 -27.58
N GLY A 37 10.31 22.20 -26.55
CA GLY A 37 10.29 23.05 -25.36
C GLY A 37 10.79 22.37 -24.09
N ILE A 38 10.66 21.04 -23.98
CA ILE A 38 10.98 20.26 -22.79
C ILE A 38 11.66 18.95 -23.20
N LEU A 39 12.70 18.53 -22.48
CA LEU A 39 13.17 17.14 -22.50
C LEU A 39 12.46 16.36 -21.39
N TYR A 40 11.68 15.35 -21.77
CA TYR A 40 11.08 14.39 -20.85
C TYR A 40 11.96 13.13 -20.73
N LEU A 41 12.18 12.65 -19.51
CA LEU A 41 12.83 11.38 -19.22
C LEU A 41 12.06 10.63 -18.12
N GLN A 42 11.94 9.32 -18.26
CA GLN A 42 11.61 8.43 -17.14
C GLN A 42 12.88 7.69 -16.71
N VAL A 43 13.35 7.93 -15.48
CA VAL A 43 14.68 7.52 -15.03
C VAL A 43 14.57 6.62 -13.80
N ASN A 44 15.06 5.39 -13.90
CA ASN A 44 15.24 4.50 -12.75
C ASN A 44 16.60 4.72 -12.09
N ASN A 45 16.63 4.66 -10.76
CA ASN A 45 17.80 4.84 -9.90
C ASN A 45 18.42 6.25 -9.99
N PHE A 46 17.60 7.30 -9.99
CA PHE A 46 18.06 8.71 -9.99
C PHE A 46 18.20 9.25 -8.55
N THR A 47 19.22 8.76 -7.85
CA THR A 47 19.34 8.87 -6.38
C THR A 47 20.00 10.15 -5.85
N PHE A 48 20.62 10.97 -6.68
CA PHE A 48 21.23 12.24 -6.26
C PHE A 48 21.38 13.23 -7.42
N ASP A 49 21.42 14.52 -7.08
CA ASP A 49 21.59 15.62 -8.03
C ASP A 49 22.88 15.46 -8.84
N GLY A 50 22.78 15.62 -10.16
CA GLY A 50 23.90 15.53 -11.08
C GLY A 50 24.36 14.09 -11.38
N LYS A 51 23.65 13.05 -10.91
CA LYS A 51 23.94 11.64 -11.26
C LYS A 51 23.84 11.39 -12.76
N VAL A 52 22.81 11.96 -13.38
CA VAL A 52 22.52 11.86 -14.81
C VAL A 52 22.98 13.14 -15.50
N GLU A 53 23.79 12.99 -16.54
CA GLU A 53 24.18 14.10 -17.41
C GLU A 53 23.78 13.81 -18.85
N VAL A 54 23.34 14.85 -19.56
CA VAL A 54 22.84 14.75 -20.94
C VAL A 54 23.63 15.68 -21.86
N ARG A 55 23.88 15.25 -23.09
CA ARG A 55 24.29 16.13 -24.20
C ARG A 55 23.66 15.66 -25.52
N LEU A 56 23.54 16.57 -26.48
CA LEU A 56 22.93 16.32 -27.79
C LEU A 56 23.93 16.59 -28.92
N ASN A 57 23.91 15.73 -29.93
CA ASN A 57 24.65 15.90 -31.18
C ASN A 57 26.14 16.24 -30.95
N ALA A 58 26.60 17.37 -31.51
CA ALA A 58 27.98 17.83 -31.43
C ALA A 58 28.27 18.75 -30.23
N GLU A 59 27.31 18.97 -29.33
CA GLU A 59 27.55 19.73 -28.10
C GLU A 59 28.64 19.05 -27.26
N THR A 60 29.61 19.84 -26.81
CA THR A 60 30.80 19.34 -26.11
C THR A 60 30.61 19.34 -24.59
N ASN A 61 29.70 20.18 -24.08
CA ASN A 61 29.42 20.30 -22.65
C ASN A 61 28.30 19.35 -22.21
N TRP A 62 28.49 18.71 -21.07
CA TRP A 62 27.46 17.94 -20.41
C TRP A 62 26.56 18.84 -19.57
N THR A 63 25.25 18.63 -19.66
CA THR A 63 24.26 19.25 -18.77
C THR A 63 23.91 18.26 -17.65
N PRO A 64 24.36 18.49 -16.41
CA PRO A 64 23.92 17.70 -15.27
C PRO A 64 22.46 18.00 -14.96
N LEU A 65 21.67 16.96 -14.71
CA LEU A 65 20.28 17.08 -14.28
C LEU A 65 20.24 17.10 -12.74
N SER A 66 19.54 18.09 -12.18
CA SER A 66 19.43 18.31 -10.74
C SER A 66 18.10 18.97 -10.40
N ASN A 67 17.67 18.87 -9.14
CA ASN A 67 16.41 19.47 -8.65
C ASN A 67 16.31 20.99 -8.87
N SER A 68 17.41 21.66 -9.23
CA SER A 68 17.47 23.09 -9.58
C SER A 68 17.21 23.40 -11.07
N ASN A 69 17.28 22.42 -11.97
CA ASN A 69 17.07 22.62 -13.40
C ASN A 69 16.06 21.65 -14.05
N ILE A 70 15.52 20.70 -13.30
CA ILE A 70 14.37 19.89 -13.72
C ILE A 70 13.19 20.11 -12.77
N TYR A 71 12.02 19.66 -13.19
CA TYR A 71 10.91 19.36 -12.30
C TYR A 71 10.47 17.91 -12.49
N SER A 72 9.79 17.34 -11.49
CA SER A 72 9.17 16.01 -11.58
C SER A 72 7.66 16.14 -11.82
N ASP A 73 7.00 15.02 -12.07
CA ASP A 73 5.55 14.91 -11.98
C ASP A 73 5.04 15.24 -10.55
N ALA A 74 3.71 15.27 -10.37
CA ALA A 74 3.08 15.64 -9.09
C ALA A 74 3.58 14.76 -7.94
N GLN A 75 3.63 13.44 -8.16
CA GLN A 75 4.12 12.45 -7.21
C GLN A 75 5.61 12.58 -6.91
N GLY A 76 6.47 12.68 -7.94
CA GLY A 76 7.90 12.89 -7.73
C GLY A 76 8.18 14.19 -6.96
N ASN A 77 7.44 15.26 -7.23
CA ASN A 77 7.55 16.51 -6.48
C ASN A 77 7.09 16.36 -5.02
N ALA A 78 6.01 15.62 -4.78
CA ALA A 78 5.47 15.35 -3.44
C ALA A 78 6.50 14.63 -2.55
N PHE A 79 7.20 13.64 -3.11
CA PHE A 79 8.02 12.71 -2.35
C PHE A 79 9.53 12.91 -2.46
N GLY A 80 9.97 14.14 -2.76
CA GLY A 80 11.38 14.55 -2.60
C GLY A 80 12.20 14.63 -3.89
N LYS A 81 11.59 14.43 -5.05
CA LYS A 81 12.21 14.54 -6.39
C LYS A 81 13.44 13.63 -6.52
N ILE A 82 14.52 14.10 -7.17
CA ILE A 82 15.79 13.35 -7.27
C ILE A 82 16.32 13.03 -5.87
N GLY A 83 16.56 11.74 -5.61
CA GLY A 83 16.94 11.23 -4.28
C GLY A 83 15.79 11.14 -3.27
N GLY A 84 14.54 11.37 -3.72
CA GLY A 84 13.33 11.18 -2.94
C GLY A 84 12.90 9.71 -2.85
N GLY A 85 11.62 9.49 -2.56
CA GLY A 85 11.06 8.17 -2.32
C GLY A 85 10.99 7.25 -3.54
N TYR A 86 10.71 7.80 -4.73
CA TYR A 86 10.45 6.98 -5.92
C TYR A 86 11.76 6.48 -6.54
N SER A 87 11.85 5.17 -6.75
CA SER A 87 12.99 4.53 -7.41
C SER A 87 13.03 4.81 -8.91
N THR A 88 11.86 5.07 -9.52
CA THR A 88 11.73 5.56 -10.90
C THR A 88 10.98 6.87 -10.96
N LEU A 89 11.63 7.92 -11.49
CA LEU A 89 11.10 9.29 -11.57
C LEU A 89 10.81 9.71 -13.01
N LYS A 90 9.65 10.34 -13.22
CA LYS A 90 9.38 11.14 -14.43
C LYS A 90 9.96 12.54 -14.22
N VAL A 91 10.87 12.99 -15.09
CA VAL A 91 11.54 14.29 -14.99
C VAL A 91 11.45 15.08 -16.28
N PHE A 92 11.38 16.40 -16.13
CA PHE A 92 11.14 17.35 -17.20
C PHE A 92 12.18 18.47 -17.14
N ALA A 93 13.06 18.54 -18.14
CA ALA A 93 14.03 19.61 -18.33
C ALA A 93 13.45 20.69 -19.27
N ASN A 94 12.90 21.75 -18.70
CA ASN A 94 12.36 22.87 -19.49
C ASN A 94 13.50 23.70 -20.12
N PHE A 95 13.46 23.94 -21.42
CA PHE A 95 14.50 24.65 -22.16
C PHE A 95 14.47 26.18 -22.00
N ILE A 96 13.46 26.71 -21.30
CA ILE A 96 13.48 28.10 -20.82
C ILE A 96 14.59 28.28 -19.77
N ILE A 97 14.91 27.23 -19.00
CA ILE A 97 15.98 27.26 -18.00
C ILE A 97 17.33 27.35 -18.73
N PRO A 98 18.18 28.36 -18.44
CA PRO A 98 19.40 28.60 -19.21
C PRO A 98 20.37 27.42 -19.28
N THR A 99 20.46 26.61 -18.22
CA THR A 99 21.32 25.41 -18.17
C THR A 99 20.84 24.31 -19.14
N ASN A 100 19.53 24.24 -19.40
CA ASN A 100 18.94 23.26 -20.32
C ASN A 100 18.91 23.76 -21.76
N ARG A 101 18.94 25.09 -21.99
CA ARG A 101 18.88 25.68 -23.34
C ARG A 101 19.95 25.13 -24.29
N ARG A 102 21.11 24.75 -23.79
CA ARG A 102 22.18 24.13 -24.60
C ARG A 102 21.74 22.83 -25.27
N ILE A 103 20.90 22.04 -24.59
CA ILE A 103 20.33 20.81 -25.16
C ILE A 103 19.44 21.15 -26.36
N ARG A 104 18.57 22.16 -26.21
CA ARG A 104 17.70 22.66 -27.29
C ARG A 104 18.51 23.19 -28.48
N ASP A 105 19.51 24.03 -28.22
CA ASP A 105 20.30 24.68 -29.26
C ASP A 105 21.11 23.70 -30.10
N ALA A 106 21.36 22.51 -29.55
CA ALA A 106 22.04 21.43 -30.25
C ALA A 106 21.10 20.59 -31.15
N LEU A 107 19.77 20.70 -31.02
CA LEU A 107 18.82 19.93 -31.83
C LEU A 107 18.79 20.41 -33.28
N VAL A 108 18.57 19.46 -34.19
CA VAL A 108 18.40 19.72 -35.63
C VAL A 108 17.18 18.98 -36.16
N ASP A 109 16.60 19.45 -37.27
CA ASP A 109 15.56 18.69 -37.95
C ASP A 109 16.14 17.37 -38.49
N GLY A 110 15.38 16.28 -38.34
CA GLY A 110 15.79 14.95 -38.73
C GLY A 110 16.59 14.22 -37.65
N VAL A 111 17.70 13.58 -38.05
CA VAL A 111 18.43 12.65 -37.19
C VAL A 111 19.23 13.39 -36.10
N ASN A 112 18.95 13.04 -34.85
CA ASN A 112 19.67 13.52 -33.68
C ASN A 112 20.27 12.34 -32.90
N THR A 113 21.27 12.60 -32.08
CA THR A 113 21.83 11.65 -31.10
C THR A 113 21.83 12.28 -29.72
N ILE A 114 21.14 11.66 -28.77
CA ILE A 114 21.21 12.00 -27.35
C ILE A 114 22.22 11.08 -26.66
N TYR A 115 23.08 11.64 -25.83
CA TYR A 115 24.02 10.90 -25.00
C TYR A 115 23.68 11.11 -23.54
N PHE A 116 23.84 10.04 -22.77
CA PHE A 116 23.67 10.00 -21.33
C PHE A 116 25.00 9.61 -20.69
N ARG A 117 25.34 10.23 -19.55
CA ARG A 117 26.54 9.90 -18.79
C ARG A 117 26.23 9.71 -17.32
N PHE A 118 26.86 8.70 -16.73
CA PHE A 118 26.82 8.45 -15.30
C PHE A 118 27.93 9.18 -14.56
N ASN A 119 27.53 10.05 -13.64
CA ASN A 119 28.44 10.70 -12.70
C ASN A 119 28.40 10.01 -11.33
N GLY A 120 29.24 8.99 -11.16
CA GLY A 120 29.34 8.20 -9.93
C GLY A 120 30.53 8.51 -9.03
N ILE A 121 31.14 9.70 -9.11
CA ILE A 121 32.46 9.95 -8.49
C ILE A 121 32.49 9.70 -6.96
N ASN A 122 31.36 9.94 -6.29
CA ASN A 122 31.17 9.72 -4.85
C ASN A 122 30.06 8.71 -4.56
N ASP A 123 29.64 7.92 -5.55
CA ASP A 123 28.59 6.92 -5.38
C ASP A 123 29.19 5.57 -5.00
N ALA A 124 29.16 5.26 -3.71
CA ALA A 124 29.63 3.98 -3.17
C ALA A 124 28.53 2.90 -3.14
N LYS A 125 27.34 3.16 -3.69
CA LYS A 125 26.19 2.25 -3.57
C LYS A 125 25.73 1.70 -4.92
N THR A 126 25.68 2.53 -5.95
CA THR A 126 25.09 2.17 -7.24
C THR A 126 26.12 2.06 -8.35
N ILE A 127 25.72 1.43 -9.46
CA ILE A 127 26.57 1.27 -10.66
C ILE A 127 26.10 2.11 -11.85
N GLY A 128 25.11 3.00 -11.66
CA GLY A 128 24.56 3.78 -12.76
C GLY A 128 23.05 4.00 -12.67
N PHE A 129 22.40 4.21 -13.82
CA PHE A 129 20.96 4.46 -13.94
C PHE A 129 20.41 3.87 -15.24
N ARG A 130 19.09 3.91 -15.39
CA ARG A 130 18.40 3.53 -16.63
C ARG A 130 17.47 4.63 -17.11
N ILE A 131 17.53 4.94 -18.40
CA ILE A 131 16.49 5.73 -19.08
C ILE A 131 15.47 4.74 -19.63
N LEU A 132 14.30 4.69 -19.03
CA LEU A 132 13.21 3.81 -19.44
C LEU A 132 12.48 4.38 -20.64
N GLU A 133 12.29 5.71 -20.64
CA GLU A 133 11.66 6.46 -21.70
C GLU A 133 12.31 7.84 -21.86
N PHE A 134 12.25 8.38 -23.08
CA PHE A 134 12.54 9.79 -23.32
C PHE A 134 11.69 10.35 -24.46
N ASN A 135 11.38 11.63 -24.39
CA ASN A 135 10.73 12.36 -25.48
C ASN A 135 11.16 13.83 -25.47
N PHE A 136 10.98 14.51 -26.60
CA PHE A 136 11.02 15.97 -26.66
C PHE A 136 9.59 16.44 -26.74
N LEU A 137 9.15 17.24 -25.78
CA LEU A 137 7.80 17.76 -25.74
C LEU A 137 7.78 19.20 -26.26
N LYS A 138 6.68 19.58 -26.91
CA LYS A 138 6.33 20.99 -27.11
C LYS A 138 6.14 21.68 -25.76
N SER A 139 6.09 23.02 -25.77
CA SER A 139 5.83 23.79 -24.54
C SER A 139 4.49 23.49 -23.88
N ASP A 140 3.53 22.90 -24.60
CA ASP A 140 2.23 22.45 -24.09
C ASP A 140 2.23 20.99 -23.58
N GLY A 141 3.36 20.29 -23.64
CA GLY A 141 3.49 18.90 -23.21
C GLY A 141 3.28 17.85 -24.32
N THR A 142 2.90 18.26 -25.54
CA THR A 142 2.70 17.31 -26.65
C THR A 142 4.01 16.63 -27.06
N PRO A 143 4.07 15.28 -27.15
CA PRO A 143 5.27 14.57 -27.58
C PRO A 143 5.59 14.79 -29.06
N LEU A 144 6.87 15.02 -29.37
CA LEU A 144 7.37 15.18 -30.75
C LEU A 144 7.88 13.85 -31.34
N LEU A 145 8.29 12.90 -30.49
CA LEU A 145 8.71 11.58 -30.94
C LEU A 145 7.53 10.60 -30.88
N SER A 146 7.26 9.93 -32.01
CA SER A 146 6.28 8.84 -32.10
C SER A 146 6.80 7.59 -31.40
N SER A 147 5.91 6.81 -30.78
CA SER A 147 6.21 5.48 -30.22
C SER A 147 6.87 4.53 -31.23
N SER A 148 6.57 4.68 -32.52
CA SER A 148 7.20 3.92 -33.61
C SER A 148 8.71 4.16 -33.74
N GLN A 149 9.26 5.20 -33.13
CA GLN A 149 10.70 5.44 -33.08
C GLN A 149 11.41 4.65 -31.98
N PHE A 150 10.70 3.87 -31.16
CA PHE A 150 11.28 3.13 -30.05
C PHE A 150 11.07 1.63 -30.21
N ILE A 151 12.03 0.85 -29.74
CA ILE A 151 11.91 -0.61 -29.57
C ILE A 151 12.33 -0.91 -28.14
N HIS A 152 11.53 -1.70 -27.41
CA HIS A 152 11.91 -2.17 -26.09
C HIS A 152 12.65 -3.50 -26.19
N GLN A 153 13.72 -3.65 -25.43
CA GLN A 153 14.44 -4.92 -25.29
C GLN A 153 13.50 -6.00 -24.74
N ASP A 154 13.52 -7.15 -25.39
CA ASP A 154 12.80 -8.34 -24.97
C ASP A 154 13.78 -9.29 -24.25
N PRO A 155 13.68 -9.47 -22.92
CA PRO A 155 14.59 -10.31 -22.17
C PRO A 155 14.38 -11.79 -22.42
N SER A 156 13.24 -12.19 -22.99
CA SER A 156 13.00 -13.61 -23.34
C SER A 156 14.00 -14.09 -24.39
N THR A 157 14.64 -13.16 -25.10
CA THR A 157 15.69 -13.42 -26.09
C THR A 157 17.10 -13.51 -25.48
N TRP A 158 17.27 -13.20 -24.19
CA TRP A 158 18.59 -13.17 -23.56
C TRP A 158 19.09 -14.58 -23.23
N GLY A 159 20.25 -14.93 -23.80
CA GLY A 159 20.95 -16.17 -23.50
C GLY A 159 22.18 -15.97 -22.60
N PRO A 160 22.81 -17.08 -22.17
CA PRO A 160 24.13 -17.06 -21.57
C PRO A 160 25.15 -16.33 -22.46
N VAL A 161 26.09 -15.60 -21.86
CA VAL A 161 27.21 -15.00 -22.61
C VAL A 161 28.11 -16.11 -23.16
N TYR A 162 28.36 -17.13 -22.34
CA TYR A 162 29.02 -18.38 -22.70
C TYR A 162 28.04 -19.53 -22.51
N SER A 163 27.90 -20.37 -23.54
CA SER A 163 26.98 -21.52 -23.52
C SER A 163 27.65 -22.84 -23.17
N ASP A 164 28.97 -22.86 -22.98
CA ASP A 164 29.69 -24.05 -22.57
C ASP A 164 29.55 -24.30 -21.06
N GLN A 165 29.46 -25.58 -20.68
CA GLN A 165 29.24 -25.98 -19.29
C GLN A 165 30.38 -25.52 -18.36
N ALA A 166 31.62 -25.48 -18.83
CA ALA A 166 32.75 -25.09 -17.99
C ALA A 166 32.66 -23.62 -17.55
N SER A 167 32.23 -22.72 -18.43
CA SER A 167 31.98 -21.31 -18.09
C SER A 167 30.80 -21.14 -17.13
N ILE A 168 29.75 -21.94 -17.30
CA ILE A 168 28.57 -21.94 -16.42
C ILE A 168 28.96 -22.44 -15.01
N ASP A 169 29.67 -23.56 -14.91
CA ASP A 169 30.15 -24.12 -13.65
C ASP A 169 31.12 -23.16 -12.93
N ALA A 170 31.99 -22.48 -13.69
CA ALA A 170 32.86 -21.45 -13.13
C ALA A 170 32.05 -20.25 -12.59
N GLY A 171 30.99 -19.85 -13.29
CA GLY A 171 30.07 -18.80 -12.84
C GLY A 171 29.35 -19.17 -11.54
N GLU A 172 28.91 -20.43 -11.43
CA GLU A 172 28.30 -20.96 -10.21
C GLU A 172 29.28 -20.95 -9.03
N ASP A 173 30.51 -21.43 -9.24
CA ASP A 173 31.54 -21.41 -8.19
C ASP A 173 31.83 -19.97 -7.70
N LEU A 174 31.96 -19.03 -8.63
CA LEU A 174 32.15 -17.61 -8.29
C LEU A 174 30.98 -17.05 -7.48
N TRP A 175 29.74 -17.37 -7.88
CA TRP A 175 28.51 -16.92 -7.21
C TRP A 175 28.47 -17.29 -5.73
N PHE A 176 28.89 -18.52 -5.41
CA PHE A 176 28.86 -19.07 -4.05
C PHE A 176 30.14 -18.80 -3.25
N ASN A 177 31.32 -18.74 -3.88
CA ASN A 177 32.59 -18.85 -3.16
C ASN A 177 33.50 -17.62 -3.29
N LYS A 178 33.30 -16.74 -4.26
CA LYS A 178 34.21 -15.59 -4.48
C LYS A 178 34.29 -14.67 -3.26
N VAL A 179 35.49 -14.22 -2.91
CA VAL A 179 35.66 -13.12 -1.96
C VAL A 179 35.41 -11.81 -2.70
N ASN A 180 34.38 -11.10 -2.28
CA ASN A 180 33.96 -9.82 -2.84
C ASN A 180 34.58 -8.67 -2.07
N ILE A 181 34.68 -7.50 -2.70
CA ILE A 181 34.88 -6.23 -1.99
C ILE A 181 33.55 -5.51 -1.80
N ASP A 182 33.47 -4.64 -0.79
CA ASP A 182 32.31 -3.79 -0.52
C ASP A 182 31.98 -2.92 -1.74
N ASN A 183 32.91 -2.04 -2.13
CA ASN A 183 32.79 -1.22 -3.33
C ASN A 183 34.18 -0.73 -3.83
N PRO A 184 34.29 -0.21 -5.06
CA PRO A 184 35.58 0.23 -5.61
C PRO A 184 36.17 1.47 -4.91
N LEU A 185 35.34 2.31 -4.28
CA LEU A 185 35.80 3.52 -3.56
C LEU A 185 36.38 3.17 -2.18
N ASN A 186 35.92 2.07 -1.58
CA ASN A 186 36.39 1.50 -0.33
C ASN A 186 36.57 -0.02 -0.48
N PRO A 187 37.68 -0.48 -1.10
CA PRO A 187 37.86 -1.87 -1.53
C PRO A 187 38.22 -2.80 -0.36
N VAL A 188 37.32 -2.92 0.61
CA VAL A 188 37.46 -3.80 1.78
C VAL A 188 36.80 -5.14 1.46
N PRO A 189 37.47 -6.28 1.69
CA PRO A 189 36.85 -7.59 1.53
C PRO A 189 35.62 -7.76 2.44
N ILE A 190 34.54 -8.29 1.89
CA ILE A 190 33.31 -8.64 2.61
C ILE A 190 33.17 -10.16 2.73
N LYS A 191 32.50 -10.60 3.80
CA LYS A 191 32.20 -12.01 4.06
C LYS A 191 31.09 -12.50 3.13
N ALA A 192 30.06 -11.68 2.91
CA ALA A 192 28.94 -12.04 2.05
C ALA A 192 29.38 -12.39 0.62
N LYS A 193 28.63 -13.30 0.03
CA LYS A 193 28.75 -13.78 -1.35
C LYS A 193 27.59 -13.22 -2.17
N CYS A 194 27.62 -13.37 -3.49
CA CYS A 194 26.48 -12.99 -4.32
C CYS A 194 25.21 -13.74 -3.87
N ALA A 195 25.34 -15.05 -3.60
CA ALA A 195 24.32 -15.91 -3.01
C ALA A 195 23.78 -15.49 -1.62
N SER A 196 24.48 -14.58 -0.93
CA SER A 196 24.04 -14.09 0.39
C SER A 196 23.01 -12.96 0.26
N CYS A 197 23.29 -11.97 -0.60
CA CYS A 197 22.41 -10.80 -0.76
C CYS A 197 21.19 -11.09 -1.64
N HIS A 198 21.35 -11.97 -2.63
CA HIS A 198 20.30 -12.37 -3.56
C HIS A 198 19.57 -13.63 -3.07
N SER A 199 18.61 -14.10 -3.86
CA SER A 199 18.09 -15.46 -3.70
C SER A 199 19.23 -16.47 -3.81
N GLU A 200 19.11 -17.62 -3.12
CA GLU A 200 20.21 -18.59 -2.94
C GLU A 200 20.98 -18.91 -4.24
N ARG A 201 20.29 -19.14 -5.36
CA ARG A 201 20.93 -19.46 -6.65
C ARG A 201 20.99 -18.29 -7.61
N GLY A 202 20.43 -17.13 -7.25
CA GLY A 202 20.29 -15.96 -8.10
C GLY A 202 19.05 -16.01 -9.01
N GLU A 203 18.03 -16.78 -8.60
CA GLU A 203 16.73 -16.84 -9.26
C GLU A 203 16.10 -15.45 -9.45
N ASP A 204 16.22 -14.57 -8.47
CA ASP A 204 15.71 -13.19 -8.52
C ASP A 204 16.33 -12.37 -9.67
N LEU A 205 17.63 -12.53 -9.93
CA LEU A 205 18.30 -11.82 -11.03
C LEU A 205 17.79 -12.29 -12.40
N LYS A 206 17.48 -13.59 -12.54
CA LYS A 206 16.84 -14.12 -13.75
C LYS A 206 15.39 -13.66 -13.84
N TYR A 207 14.63 -13.86 -12.77
CA TYR A 207 13.20 -13.54 -12.67
C TYR A 207 12.90 -12.09 -13.04
N TYR A 208 13.57 -11.15 -12.36
CA TYR A 208 13.39 -9.72 -12.60
C TYR A 208 14.18 -9.20 -13.80
N ASN A 209 14.63 -10.08 -14.70
CA ASN A 209 15.29 -9.72 -15.96
C ASN A 209 16.39 -8.64 -15.77
N TYR A 210 17.29 -8.83 -14.80
CA TYR A 210 18.51 -8.02 -14.75
C TYR A 210 19.36 -8.38 -15.96
N SER A 211 19.74 -7.40 -16.79
CA SER A 211 20.49 -7.64 -18.03
C SER A 211 21.87 -8.25 -17.78
N ASN A 212 22.46 -8.88 -18.79
CA ASN A 212 23.85 -9.37 -18.71
C ASN A 212 24.80 -8.22 -18.35
N LEU A 213 24.59 -7.03 -18.91
CA LEU A 213 25.36 -5.83 -18.58
C LEU A 213 25.24 -5.49 -17.09
N SER A 214 24.03 -5.47 -16.53
CA SER A 214 23.81 -5.19 -15.11
C SER A 214 24.51 -6.19 -14.19
N ILE A 215 24.46 -7.48 -14.52
CA ILE A 215 25.11 -8.54 -13.73
C ILE A 215 26.63 -8.41 -13.80
N ILE A 216 27.17 -8.20 -15.00
CA ILE A 216 28.62 -8.06 -15.24
C ILE A 216 29.17 -6.82 -14.52
N GLU A 217 28.55 -5.65 -14.71
CA GLU A 217 29.03 -4.41 -14.10
C GLU A 217 28.88 -4.41 -12.58
N ARG A 218 27.83 -5.05 -12.03
CA ARG A 218 27.72 -5.21 -10.57
C ARG A 218 28.75 -6.20 -10.02
N SER A 219 29.10 -7.24 -10.77
CA SER A 219 30.19 -8.15 -10.40
C SER A 219 31.53 -7.39 -10.34
N LYS A 220 31.82 -6.55 -11.34
CA LYS A 220 33.03 -5.71 -11.37
C LYS A 220 33.08 -4.72 -10.21
N PHE A 221 31.94 -4.13 -9.86
CA PHE A 221 31.83 -3.28 -8.68
C PHE A 221 32.26 -4.00 -7.39
N HIS A 222 31.99 -5.31 -7.28
CA HIS A 222 32.42 -6.15 -6.16
C HIS A 222 33.80 -6.82 -6.36
N GLY A 223 34.62 -6.31 -7.29
CA GLY A 223 36.02 -6.67 -7.45
C GLY A 223 36.30 -7.87 -8.37
N LEU A 224 35.28 -8.34 -9.10
CA LEU A 224 35.45 -9.38 -10.11
C LEU A 224 35.96 -8.81 -11.44
N THR A 225 36.60 -9.65 -12.23
CA THR A 225 37.01 -9.32 -13.59
C THR A 225 35.85 -9.37 -14.59
N GLN A 226 36.06 -8.86 -15.80
CA GLN A 226 35.08 -8.95 -16.89
C GLN A 226 34.67 -10.40 -17.17
N LEU A 227 35.65 -11.31 -17.30
CA LEU A 227 35.41 -12.73 -17.57
C LEU A 227 34.58 -13.37 -16.46
N GLU A 228 34.95 -13.14 -15.20
CA GLU A 228 34.23 -13.68 -14.05
C GLU A 228 32.78 -13.16 -14.00
N GLY A 229 32.55 -11.88 -14.30
CA GLY A 229 31.21 -11.32 -14.41
C GLY A 229 30.38 -11.95 -15.55
N GLU A 230 31.00 -12.21 -16.70
CA GLU A 230 30.35 -12.87 -17.83
C GLU A 230 30.01 -14.34 -17.54
N GLN A 231 30.88 -15.04 -16.79
CA GLN A 231 30.64 -16.39 -16.30
C GLN A 231 29.45 -16.43 -15.33
N ILE A 232 29.38 -15.50 -14.37
CA ILE A 232 28.22 -15.37 -13.48
C ILE A 232 26.95 -15.07 -14.27
N ALA A 233 26.99 -14.12 -15.22
CA ALA A 233 25.83 -13.83 -16.07
C ALA A 233 25.38 -15.06 -16.88
N SER A 234 26.32 -15.87 -17.34
CA SER A 234 26.03 -17.13 -18.03
C SER A 234 25.36 -18.16 -17.12
N TYR A 235 25.88 -18.32 -15.89
CA TYR A 235 25.26 -19.15 -14.86
C TYR A 235 23.82 -18.71 -14.55
N ILE A 236 23.59 -17.43 -14.26
CA ILE A 236 22.24 -16.91 -13.96
C ILE A 236 21.26 -17.18 -15.12
N ARG A 237 21.70 -17.00 -16.38
CA ARG A 237 20.85 -17.29 -17.54
C ARG A 237 20.52 -18.77 -17.69
N SER A 238 21.39 -19.67 -17.24
CA SER A 238 21.20 -21.12 -17.30
C SER A 238 20.17 -21.67 -16.30
N LEU A 239 19.80 -20.91 -15.26
CA LEU A 239 18.85 -21.34 -14.23
C LEU A 239 17.48 -21.70 -14.83
N ASN A 240 16.78 -22.69 -14.28
CA ASN A 240 15.42 -23.04 -14.73
C ASN A 240 14.33 -22.19 -14.06
N THR A 241 14.59 -20.90 -13.86
CA THR A 241 13.65 -19.94 -13.26
C THR A 241 12.82 -19.27 -14.36
N PRO A 242 11.52 -19.01 -14.15
CA PRO A 242 10.73 -18.12 -15.00
C PRO A 242 11.40 -16.75 -15.19
N SER A 243 11.10 -16.11 -16.31
CA SER A 243 11.61 -14.78 -16.67
C SER A 243 10.48 -13.95 -17.30
N PRO A 244 9.39 -13.66 -16.56
CA PRO A 244 8.20 -13.01 -17.12
C PRO A 244 8.56 -11.67 -17.77
N PHE A 245 7.95 -11.32 -18.90
CA PHE A 245 8.32 -10.09 -19.61
C PHE A 245 8.10 -8.82 -18.76
N GLU A 246 7.18 -8.81 -17.82
CA GLU A 246 6.88 -7.66 -16.99
C GLU A 246 7.76 -7.55 -15.75
N ALA A 247 8.46 -8.63 -15.37
CA ALA A 247 9.36 -8.65 -14.23
C ALA A 247 10.67 -7.93 -14.59
N ARG A 248 10.68 -6.60 -14.58
CA ARG A 248 11.89 -5.80 -14.82
C ARG A 248 12.49 -5.30 -13.51
N PRO A 249 13.80 -4.97 -13.44
CA PRO A 249 14.44 -4.50 -12.21
C PRO A 249 13.83 -3.22 -11.63
N TRP A 250 13.18 -2.43 -12.48
CA TRP A 250 12.54 -1.15 -12.15
C TRP A 250 11.01 -1.25 -12.00
N ASN A 251 10.43 -2.40 -12.33
CA ASN A 251 9.00 -2.64 -12.13
C ASN A 251 8.81 -3.15 -10.70
N PRO A 252 8.00 -2.48 -9.87
CA PRO A 252 7.86 -2.88 -8.49
C PRO A 252 7.19 -4.25 -8.34
N PRO A 253 7.76 -5.17 -7.54
CA PRO A 253 7.10 -6.43 -7.21
C PRO A 253 5.69 -6.19 -6.65
N TYR A 254 4.72 -6.96 -7.15
CA TYR A 254 3.31 -6.91 -6.73
C TYR A 254 2.64 -5.54 -6.87
N GLN A 255 3.17 -4.62 -7.71
CA GLN A 255 2.43 -3.40 -8.06
C GLN A 255 1.03 -3.79 -8.54
N PRO A 256 -0.05 -3.34 -7.89
CA PRO A 256 -1.38 -3.76 -8.25
C PRO A 256 -1.82 -3.13 -9.58
N GLY A 257 -2.66 -3.83 -10.31
CA GLY A 257 -3.22 -3.34 -11.57
C GLY A 257 -4.00 -4.41 -12.32
N PRO A 258 -4.78 -4.00 -13.34
CA PRO A 258 -5.70 -4.90 -14.03
C PRO A 258 -4.99 -6.07 -14.71
N GLY A 259 -5.56 -7.26 -14.56
CA GLY A 259 -5.07 -8.52 -15.11
C GLY A 259 -3.98 -9.20 -14.27
N LEU A 260 -3.56 -8.66 -13.12
CA LEU A 260 -2.47 -9.23 -12.33
C LEU A 260 -2.78 -10.64 -11.80
N ASP A 261 -3.97 -10.87 -11.24
CA ASP A 261 -4.39 -12.17 -10.71
C ASP A 261 -4.68 -13.17 -11.85
N SER A 262 -4.97 -12.68 -13.05
CA SER A 262 -5.19 -13.52 -14.24
C SER A 262 -3.91 -14.16 -14.80
N LYS A 263 -2.73 -13.66 -14.38
CA LYS A 263 -1.43 -14.23 -14.76
C LYS A 263 -1.17 -15.54 -14.01
N PRO A 264 -0.28 -16.42 -14.54
CA PRO A 264 0.22 -17.56 -13.78
C PRO A 264 0.76 -17.14 -12.42
N VAL A 265 0.63 -17.99 -11.39
CA VAL A 265 1.16 -17.70 -10.04
C VAL A 265 2.66 -17.41 -10.08
N THR A 266 3.40 -18.10 -10.96
CA THR A 266 4.83 -17.87 -11.22
C THR A 266 5.15 -16.47 -11.70
N ASP A 267 4.17 -15.68 -12.14
CA ASP A 267 4.39 -14.35 -12.70
C ASP A 267 3.81 -13.26 -11.80
N TRP A 268 3.11 -13.63 -10.71
CA TRP A 268 2.39 -12.70 -9.85
C TRP A 268 3.34 -11.69 -9.19
N SER A 269 4.51 -12.15 -8.75
CA SER A 269 5.54 -11.28 -8.17
C SER A 269 6.14 -10.27 -9.17
N ALA A 270 5.89 -10.41 -10.48
CA ALA A 270 6.31 -9.41 -11.46
C ALA A 270 5.56 -8.07 -11.28
N GLY A 271 4.37 -8.11 -10.69
CA GLY A 271 3.46 -6.98 -10.61
C GLY A 271 2.87 -6.58 -11.97
N ALA A 272 2.00 -5.58 -11.95
CA ALA A 272 1.42 -4.97 -13.15
C ALA A 272 2.37 -3.96 -13.84
N GLY A 273 3.54 -3.69 -13.23
CA GLY A 273 4.56 -2.79 -13.76
C GLY A 273 4.28 -1.30 -13.53
N LEU A 274 5.22 -0.44 -13.95
CA LEU A 274 5.12 1.02 -13.75
C LEU A 274 3.92 1.67 -14.47
N GLU A 275 3.44 1.06 -15.56
CA GLU A 275 2.25 1.55 -16.29
C GLU A 275 0.96 1.45 -15.47
N ALA A 276 0.95 0.65 -14.40
CA ALA A 276 -0.17 0.54 -13.47
C ALA A 276 -0.07 1.53 -12.29
N VAL A 277 0.99 2.36 -12.24
CA VAL A 277 1.06 3.47 -11.28
C VAL A 277 0.28 4.64 -11.85
N LEU A 278 -0.85 4.96 -11.22
CA LEU A 278 -1.71 6.06 -11.66
C LEU A 278 -1.01 7.41 -11.49
N ASP A 279 -1.29 8.39 -12.35
CA ASP A 279 -0.69 9.72 -12.22
C ASP A 279 -1.37 10.55 -11.10
N SER A 280 -2.60 10.19 -10.72
CA SER A 280 -3.35 10.79 -9.62
C SER A 280 -4.34 9.82 -8.98
N ASP A 281 -4.73 10.07 -7.74
CA ASP A 281 -5.66 9.20 -6.99
C ASP A 281 -7.07 9.17 -7.61
N SER A 282 -7.54 10.25 -8.24
CA SER A 282 -8.85 10.29 -8.89
C SER A 282 -9.01 9.29 -10.05
N GLU A 283 -7.91 8.89 -10.69
CA GLU A 283 -7.90 7.85 -11.73
C GLU A 283 -8.23 6.46 -11.18
N MET A 284 -8.26 6.29 -9.85
CA MET A 284 -8.62 5.05 -9.19
C MET A 284 -10.13 4.79 -9.21
N LEU A 285 -10.96 5.83 -9.43
CA LEU A 285 -12.43 5.75 -9.45
C LEU A 285 -12.98 4.60 -10.32
N PRO A 286 -12.65 4.48 -11.61
CA PRO A 286 -13.21 3.41 -12.46
C PRO A 286 -12.75 2.00 -12.07
N TYR A 287 -11.63 1.87 -11.35
CA TYR A 287 -11.15 0.58 -10.86
C TYR A 287 -11.79 0.21 -9.53
N MET A 288 -12.01 1.19 -8.67
CA MET A 288 -12.66 1.02 -7.37
C MET A 288 -14.17 0.85 -7.50
N PHE A 289 -14.80 1.56 -8.44
CA PHE A 289 -16.24 1.60 -8.69
C PHE A 289 -16.54 1.36 -10.18
N PRO A 290 -16.32 0.13 -10.70
CA PRO A 290 -16.44 -0.16 -12.14
C PRO A 290 -17.84 0.06 -12.70
N ASP A 291 -18.88 -0.15 -11.89
CA ASP A 291 -20.28 0.10 -12.25
C ASP A 291 -20.76 1.53 -11.90
N GLY A 292 -19.81 2.42 -11.55
CA GLY A 292 -20.06 3.78 -11.11
C GLY A 292 -20.42 3.92 -9.63
N THR A 293 -20.79 5.13 -9.22
CA THR A 293 -20.98 5.56 -7.82
C THR A 293 -22.46 5.71 -7.43
N SER A 294 -23.36 5.05 -8.16
CA SER A 294 -24.78 4.99 -7.78
C SER A 294 -24.97 4.11 -6.54
N ASP A 295 -26.00 4.36 -5.73
CA ASP A 295 -26.23 3.57 -4.50
C ASP A 295 -26.27 2.06 -4.76
N ALA A 296 -26.92 1.65 -5.86
CA ALA A 296 -27.02 0.24 -6.25
C ALA A 296 -25.66 -0.36 -6.66
N ALA A 297 -24.79 0.42 -7.31
CA ALA A 297 -23.45 -0.03 -7.70
C ALA A 297 -22.51 -0.16 -6.48
N LEU A 298 -22.70 0.68 -5.46
CA LEU A 298 -21.85 0.68 -4.27
C LEU A 298 -22.17 -0.45 -3.28
N GLU A 299 -23.40 -0.97 -3.22
CA GLU A 299 -23.81 -2.00 -2.24
C GLU A 299 -22.92 -3.26 -2.25
N GLY A 300 -22.47 -3.71 -3.43
CA GLY A 300 -21.62 -4.91 -3.55
C GLY A 300 -20.16 -4.70 -3.15
N ILE A 301 -19.71 -3.44 -3.10
CA ILE A 301 -18.32 -3.06 -2.81
C ILE A 301 -18.15 -2.86 -1.30
N PHE A 302 -19.13 -2.22 -0.67
CA PHE A 302 -19.17 -1.94 0.76
C PHE A 302 -19.88 -3.06 1.53
N ASP A 303 -19.35 -4.28 1.40
CA ASP A 303 -19.80 -5.47 2.11
C ASP A 303 -18.69 -6.01 3.02
N LEU A 304 -19.01 -6.20 4.30
CA LEU A 304 -18.12 -6.82 5.27
C LEU A 304 -17.77 -8.27 4.90
N LYS A 305 -18.73 -9.00 4.31
CA LYS A 305 -18.56 -10.40 3.91
C LYS A 305 -17.90 -10.54 2.54
N GLY A 306 -17.93 -9.49 1.74
CA GLY A 306 -17.20 -9.39 0.48
C GLY A 306 -15.69 -9.23 0.70
N THR A 307 -14.93 -9.35 -0.39
CA THR A 307 -13.49 -9.11 -0.37
C THR A 307 -13.12 -8.22 -1.54
N MET A 308 -12.71 -6.98 -1.25
CA MET A 308 -12.19 -6.07 -2.25
C MET A 308 -10.85 -6.61 -2.76
N ASN A 309 -10.78 -6.91 -4.05
CA ASN A 309 -9.53 -7.32 -4.68
C ASN A 309 -8.67 -6.08 -4.97
N ILE A 310 -7.80 -5.73 -4.02
CA ILE A 310 -6.89 -4.60 -4.16
C ILE A 310 -5.69 -4.90 -5.07
N ARG A 311 -5.43 -6.16 -5.43
CA ARG A 311 -4.31 -6.56 -6.31
C ARG A 311 -4.57 -6.18 -7.77
N GLU A 312 -5.85 -6.09 -8.14
CA GLU A 312 -6.31 -5.70 -9.47
C GLU A 312 -6.54 -4.17 -9.59
N MET A 313 -6.34 -3.43 -8.50
CA MET A 313 -6.66 -2.00 -8.41
C MET A 313 -5.38 -1.16 -8.47
N PRO A 314 -5.08 -0.49 -9.60
CA PRO A 314 -3.92 0.37 -9.70
C PRO A 314 -4.03 1.52 -8.69
N VAL A 315 -2.90 1.98 -8.15
CA VAL A 315 -2.85 3.04 -7.13
C VAL A 315 -1.88 4.14 -7.55
N ALA A 316 -2.12 5.37 -7.09
CA ALA A 316 -1.29 6.54 -7.35
C ALA A 316 -0.02 6.59 -6.47
N ILE A 317 0.58 5.42 -6.22
CA ILE A 317 1.84 5.29 -5.51
C ILE A 317 2.67 4.13 -6.08
N GLN A 318 3.92 4.41 -6.42
CA GLN A 318 4.88 3.41 -6.87
C GLN A 318 5.31 2.55 -5.68
N PHE A 319 5.18 1.22 -5.78
CA PHE A 319 5.74 0.28 -4.81
C PHE A 319 7.28 0.25 -4.88
N PRO A 320 7.98 -0.24 -3.84
CA PRO A 320 9.44 -0.35 -3.87
C PRO A 320 9.92 -1.29 -4.98
N ASP A 321 10.94 -0.92 -5.75
CA ASP A 321 11.50 -1.79 -6.79
C ASP A 321 12.36 -2.91 -6.17
N TRP A 322 12.78 -3.93 -6.93
CA TRP A 322 13.50 -5.07 -6.35
C TRP A 322 14.78 -4.66 -5.60
N ASN A 323 15.47 -3.59 -6.00
CA ASN A 323 16.67 -3.13 -5.28
C ASN A 323 16.32 -2.58 -3.89
N ASP A 324 15.12 -2.03 -3.71
CA ASP A 324 14.65 -1.56 -2.39
C ASP A 324 14.41 -2.71 -1.42
N TRP A 325 14.15 -3.92 -1.92
CA TRP A 325 14.01 -5.12 -1.09
C TRP A 325 15.36 -5.68 -0.63
N LEU A 326 16.42 -5.47 -1.40
CA LEU A 326 17.73 -6.04 -1.12
C LEU A 326 18.41 -5.34 0.07
N PRO A 327 19.06 -6.08 0.98
CA PRO A 327 19.88 -5.46 2.03
C PRO A 327 21.06 -4.70 1.40
N GLU A 328 21.29 -3.47 1.87
CA GLU A 328 22.48 -2.69 1.51
C GLU A 328 23.75 -3.32 2.10
N ILE A 329 23.63 -3.89 3.31
CA ILE A 329 24.69 -4.63 4.01
C ILE A 329 24.12 -5.96 4.47
N HIS A 330 24.69 -7.07 4.03
CA HIS A 330 24.21 -8.40 4.41
C HIS A 330 24.49 -8.68 5.90
N PRO A 331 23.59 -9.39 6.63
CA PRO A 331 23.81 -9.77 8.03
C PRO A 331 25.20 -10.35 8.36
N LEU A 332 25.77 -11.22 7.50
CA LEU A 332 27.12 -11.77 7.68
C LEU A 332 28.21 -10.71 7.89
N ASP A 333 28.06 -9.53 7.27
CA ASP A 333 29.00 -8.41 7.36
C ASP A 333 28.71 -7.47 8.54
N MET A 334 27.56 -7.64 9.19
CA MET A 334 27.14 -6.83 10.33
C MET A 334 27.28 -7.54 11.69
N MET A 335 27.48 -8.86 11.72
CA MET A 335 27.50 -9.62 12.98
C MET A 335 28.54 -10.75 13.01
N SER A 336 28.64 -11.41 14.16
CA SER A 336 29.45 -12.62 14.32
C SER A 336 28.84 -13.81 13.55
N ALA A 337 29.67 -14.80 13.18
CA ALA A 337 29.18 -15.99 12.49
C ALA A 337 28.17 -16.77 13.34
N SER A 338 28.37 -16.83 14.66
CA SER A 338 27.43 -17.42 15.62
C SER A 338 26.09 -16.68 15.65
N ALA A 339 26.12 -15.35 15.68
CA ALA A 339 24.89 -14.55 15.65
C ALA A 339 24.13 -14.71 14.33
N TYR A 340 24.83 -14.83 13.22
CA TYR A 340 24.19 -15.13 11.94
C TYR A 340 23.55 -16.53 11.92
N GLN A 341 24.19 -17.54 12.54
CA GLN A 341 23.56 -18.86 12.70
C GLN A 341 22.30 -18.78 13.55
N ASP A 342 22.33 -18.05 14.67
CA ASP A 342 21.17 -17.78 15.52
C ASP A 342 20.02 -17.13 14.72
N LEU A 343 20.34 -16.19 13.81
CA LEU A 343 19.37 -15.51 12.94
C LEU A 343 18.66 -16.48 11.98
N ILE A 344 19.42 -17.33 11.28
CA ILE A 344 18.88 -18.18 10.20
C ILE A 344 18.27 -19.49 10.69
N THR A 345 18.73 -20.00 11.85
CA THR A 345 18.23 -21.25 12.46
C THR A 345 17.25 -20.99 13.61
N GLY A 346 17.13 -19.73 14.02
CA GLY A 346 16.29 -19.28 15.13
C GLY A 346 16.82 -19.72 16.50
N ILE A 347 16.61 -18.86 17.50
CA ILE A 347 17.04 -19.14 18.88
C ILE A 347 15.94 -19.76 19.76
N GLY A 348 14.71 -19.83 19.25
CA GLY A 348 13.54 -20.39 19.93
C GLY A 348 13.00 -19.54 21.09
N GLY A 349 11.68 -19.62 21.31
CA GLY A 349 11.09 -19.56 22.65
C GLY A 349 11.28 -18.32 23.52
N VAL A 350 11.39 -17.10 22.98
CA VAL A 350 11.37 -15.88 23.82
C VAL A 350 9.96 -15.49 24.30
N ARG A 351 8.90 -16.11 23.73
CA ARG A 351 7.51 -16.04 24.23
C ARG A 351 7.13 -17.32 24.98
N PHE A 352 6.47 -17.18 26.12
CA PHE A 352 5.86 -18.28 26.91
C PHE A 352 4.84 -19.16 26.16
N GLN A 353 4.50 -18.85 24.90
CA GLN A 353 3.45 -19.51 24.12
C GLN A 353 3.89 -20.06 22.76
N ARG A 354 5.18 -19.88 22.38
CA ARG A 354 5.69 -20.42 21.11
C ARG A 354 6.21 -21.85 21.39
N PRO A 355 5.67 -22.90 20.73
CA PRO A 355 6.12 -24.28 20.96
C PRO A 355 7.63 -24.41 20.77
N SER A 356 8.26 -25.40 21.41
CA SER A 356 9.60 -25.81 21.03
C SER A 356 9.58 -26.24 19.55
N GLY A 357 10.15 -25.43 18.67
CA GLY A 357 9.96 -25.52 17.22
C GLY A 357 11.11 -24.91 16.42
N THR A 358 11.10 -25.18 15.12
CA THR A 358 12.15 -24.86 14.15
C THR A 358 11.94 -23.45 13.57
N TYR A 359 12.58 -22.44 14.15
CA TYR A 359 12.43 -21.04 13.73
C TYR A 359 13.44 -20.64 12.65
N GLY A 360 13.13 -19.61 11.86
CA GLY A 360 14.08 -19.03 10.92
C GLY A 360 14.15 -19.72 9.56
N TYR A 361 14.70 -18.95 8.60
CA TYR A 361 14.68 -19.27 7.18
C TYR A 361 15.25 -20.65 6.84
N GLN A 362 16.41 -21.02 7.41
CA GLN A 362 17.04 -22.30 7.07
C GLN A 362 16.15 -23.48 7.45
N LYS A 363 15.56 -23.41 8.64
CA LYS A 363 14.72 -24.47 9.19
C LYS A 363 13.38 -24.60 8.48
N VAL A 364 12.76 -23.47 8.13
CA VAL A 364 11.55 -23.45 7.31
C VAL A 364 11.82 -24.03 5.92
N LYS A 365 12.95 -23.65 5.29
CA LYS A 365 13.36 -24.22 4.00
C LYS A 365 13.54 -25.74 4.08
N GLU A 366 14.34 -26.23 5.02
CA GLU A 366 14.58 -27.67 5.24
C GLU A 366 13.26 -28.45 5.43
N ASN A 367 12.32 -27.87 6.19
CA ASN A 367 11.00 -28.47 6.42
C ASN A 367 10.17 -28.58 5.13
N LEU A 368 10.11 -27.52 4.33
CA LEU A 368 9.39 -27.49 3.07
C LEU A 368 10.03 -28.38 2.00
N GLU A 369 11.36 -28.48 1.96
CA GLU A 369 12.07 -29.39 1.05
C GLU A 369 11.79 -30.87 1.38
N ASN A 370 11.75 -31.22 2.66
CA ASN A 370 11.57 -32.60 3.09
C ASN A 370 10.12 -33.08 3.00
N ASN A 371 9.13 -32.20 3.22
CA ASN A 371 7.73 -32.59 3.37
C ASN A 371 6.81 -32.04 2.26
N GLY A 372 7.23 -30.98 1.57
CA GLY A 372 6.40 -30.26 0.59
C GLY A 372 5.32 -29.38 1.24
N VAL A 373 4.73 -28.47 0.46
CA VAL A 373 3.68 -27.54 0.94
C VAL A 373 2.40 -28.28 1.34
N ALA A 374 2.03 -29.33 0.60
CA ALA A 374 0.78 -30.07 0.82
C ALA A 374 0.69 -30.70 2.22
N ALA A 375 1.82 -31.21 2.75
CA ALA A 375 1.89 -31.80 4.09
C ALA A 375 1.62 -30.79 5.22
N TYR A 376 1.70 -29.49 4.93
CA TYR A 376 1.39 -28.43 5.88
C TYR A 376 0.02 -27.80 5.62
N ASN A 377 -0.66 -28.18 4.55
CA ASN A 377 -2.00 -27.70 4.25
C ASN A 377 -3.10 -28.72 4.59
N ASP A 378 -2.76 -29.96 4.97
CA ASP A 378 -3.72 -31.07 5.14
C ASP A 378 -4.40 -31.16 6.53
N GLY A 379 -4.04 -30.29 7.46
CA GLY A 379 -4.70 -30.15 8.76
C GLY A 379 -4.33 -31.21 9.81
N VAL A 380 -3.29 -32.03 9.61
CA VAL A 380 -2.77 -32.96 10.64
C VAL A 380 -1.37 -32.51 11.08
N GLY A 381 -1.28 -31.89 12.27
CA GLY A 381 -0.01 -31.41 12.82
C GLY A 381 0.18 -29.89 12.62
N LYS A 382 1.37 -29.48 12.16
CA LYS A 382 1.74 -28.07 11.99
C LYS A 382 1.21 -27.55 10.65
N ASN A 383 0.44 -26.46 10.63
CA ASN A 383 -0.13 -25.94 9.39
C ASN A 383 0.81 -24.93 8.67
N LEU A 384 0.48 -24.62 7.41
CA LEU A 384 1.26 -23.74 6.54
C LEU A 384 1.44 -22.34 7.14
N GLN A 385 0.39 -21.77 7.71
CA GLN A 385 0.45 -20.47 8.38
C GLN A 385 1.43 -20.47 9.56
N THR A 386 1.52 -21.57 10.31
CA THR A 386 2.47 -21.74 11.42
C THR A 386 3.91 -21.77 10.91
N ILE A 387 4.18 -22.45 9.80
CA ILE A 387 5.53 -22.48 9.20
C ILE A 387 5.92 -21.11 8.66
N LEU A 388 4.99 -20.40 8.03
CA LEU A 388 5.25 -19.07 7.52
C LEU A 388 5.38 -18.03 8.64
N LEU A 389 4.71 -18.22 9.77
CA LEU A 389 4.95 -17.44 10.99
C LEU A 389 6.39 -17.65 11.49
N GLU A 390 6.89 -18.88 11.49
CA GLU A 390 8.25 -19.20 11.95
C GLU A 390 9.35 -18.64 11.05
N LEU A 391 9.06 -18.47 9.76
CA LEU A 391 9.96 -17.84 8.79
C LEU A 391 10.31 -16.43 9.24
N GLY A 392 9.30 -15.60 9.53
CA GLY A 392 9.49 -14.25 10.03
C GLY A 392 9.93 -14.18 11.50
N ALA A 393 9.57 -15.17 12.31
CA ALA A 393 9.90 -15.20 13.73
C ALA A 393 11.40 -15.34 14.00
N GLY A 394 12.19 -16.01 13.14
CA GLY A 394 13.63 -16.19 13.38
C GLY A 394 14.38 -14.85 13.50
N ALA A 395 14.13 -13.93 12.57
CA ALA A 395 14.71 -12.59 12.60
C ALA A 395 14.22 -11.75 13.78
N GLN A 396 12.93 -11.86 14.10
CA GLN A 396 12.34 -11.21 15.26
C GLN A 396 12.98 -11.70 16.55
N ASP A 397 13.01 -13.00 16.79
CA ASP A 397 13.52 -13.60 18.02
C ASP A 397 15.01 -13.30 18.21
N PHE A 398 15.80 -13.30 17.14
CA PHE A 398 17.20 -12.87 17.16
C PHE A 398 17.33 -11.43 17.69
N LEU A 399 16.55 -10.48 17.15
CA LEU A 399 16.57 -9.11 17.64
C LEU A 399 16.13 -9.01 19.11
N PHE A 400 15.28 -9.93 19.59
CA PHE A 400 14.76 -9.96 20.98
C PHE A 400 15.59 -10.75 21.97
N LYS A 401 16.71 -11.33 21.56
CA LYS A 401 17.52 -12.24 22.39
C LYS A 401 17.72 -11.70 23.81
N ASP A 402 17.23 -12.43 24.81
CA ASP A 402 17.27 -12.13 26.25
C ASP A 402 16.69 -10.76 26.66
N TYR A 403 15.86 -10.13 25.82
CA TYR A 403 15.18 -8.89 26.15
C TYR A 403 13.97 -9.17 27.03
N ILE A 404 14.04 -8.80 28.32
CA ILE A 404 12.94 -8.87 29.28
C ILE A 404 12.47 -7.45 29.57
N ASP A 405 11.49 -6.96 28.81
CA ASP A 405 10.76 -5.75 29.18
C ASP A 405 9.49 -6.13 29.95
N ALA A 406 9.22 -5.40 31.03
CA ALA A 406 7.99 -5.44 31.81
C ALA A 406 6.72 -5.03 31.01
N SER A 407 6.86 -4.53 29.77
CA SER A 407 5.76 -4.10 28.88
C SER A 407 5.04 -5.23 28.14
N GLY A 408 5.50 -6.48 28.22
CA GLY A 408 4.75 -7.61 27.65
C GLY A 408 4.70 -7.68 26.12
N GLY A 409 5.72 -7.18 25.40
CA GLY A 409 6.10 -7.74 24.09
C GLY A 409 5.24 -7.37 22.87
N LEU A 410 4.85 -6.11 22.72
CA LEU A 410 3.93 -5.66 21.65
C LEU A 410 4.58 -5.09 20.37
N PHE A 411 5.86 -4.69 20.36
CA PHE A 411 6.46 -4.10 19.15
C PHE A 411 7.89 -4.58 18.90
N TRP A 412 8.05 -5.63 18.10
CA TRP A 412 9.33 -6.33 18.05
C TRP A 412 10.41 -5.47 17.41
N TRP A 413 10.24 -5.13 16.14
CA TRP A 413 11.25 -4.38 15.40
C TRP A 413 11.56 -2.96 15.94
N THR A 414 10.80 -2.46 16.92
CA THR A 414 10.96 -1.11 17.49
C THR A 414 11.94 -1.03 18.66
N ILE A 415 12.40 -2.15 19.22
CA ILE A 415 13.37 -2.11 20.33
C ILE A 415 14.68 -1.42 19.91
N LYS A 416 15.30 -0.79 20.89
CA LYS A 416 16.53 0.00 20.70
C LYS A 416 17.79 -0.74 21.15
N ASP A 417 17.64 -1.75 21.99
CA ASP A 417 18.76 -2.47 22.57
C ASP A 417 18.37 -3.88 23.02
N SER A 418 19.26 -4.82 22.77
CA SER A 418 19.22 -6.22 23.19
C SER A 418 20.60 -6.84 22.89
N PRO A 419 20.95 -7.99 23.48
CA PRO A 419 22.07 -8.81 23.02
C PRO A 419 22.14 -8.98 21.51
N GLY A 420 21.03 -9.28 20.83
CA GLY A 420 20.99 -9.41 19.37
C GLY A 420 21.32 -8.11 18.63
N ILE A 421 20.82 -6.97 19.10
CA ILE A 421 21.14 -5.65 18.51
C ILE A 421 22.59 -5.25 18.76
N ARG A 422 23.17 -5.66 19.89
CA ARG A 422 24.57 -5.35 20.26
C ARG A 422 25.59 -6.13 19.44
N GLU A 423 25.19 -7.13 18.65
CA GLU A 423 26.06 -7.80 17.67
C GLU A 423 26.49 -6.89 16.51
N ARG A 424 25.77 -5.78 16.28
CA ARG A 424 26.09 -4.82 15.22
C ARG A 424 27.51 -4.24 15.38
N PRO A 425 28.16 -3.79 14.30
CA PRO A 425 29.49 -3.21 14.39
C PRO A 425 29.49 -1.90 15.16
N SER A 426 30.62 -1.58 15.80
CA SER A 426 30.81 -0.29 16.48
C SER A 426 30.63 0.87 15.49
N GLY A 427 29.86 1.90 15.87
CA GLY A 427 29.55 3.05 15.02
C GLY A 427 28.38 2.88 14.05
N MET A 428 27.88 1.65 13.83
CA MET A 428 26.66 1.44 13.03
C MET A 428 25.42 1.84 13.83
N LEU A 429 24.51 2.60 13.19
CA LEU A 429 23.21 2.96 13.78
C LEU A 429 22.33 1.72 13.96
N VAL A 430 21.50 1.73 15.01
CA VAL A 430 20.59 0.63 15.32
C VAL A 430 19.56 0.45 14.19
N GLU A 431 19.03 1.56 13.66
CA GLU A 431 18.13 1.51 12.51
C GLU A 431 18.76 0.94 11.24
N THR A 432 20.05 1.22 10.95
CA THR A 432 20.76 0.64 9.80
C THR A 432 20.86 -0.88 9.94
N PHE A 433 21.19 -1.36 11.13
CA PHE A 433 21.28 -2.80 11.42
C PHE A 433 19.91 -3.48 11.25
N LYS A 434 18.86 -2.92 11.85
CA LYS A 434 17.49 -3.47 11.78
C LYS A 434 16.91 -3.44 10.37
N LYS A 435 17.07 -2.33 9.62
CA LYS A 435 16.60 -2.19 8.24
C LYS A 435 17.17 -3.29 7.35
N ASN A 436 18.48 -3.55 7.43
CA ASN A 436 19.14 -4.57 6.63
C ASN A 436 18.70 -6.00 6.99
N ILE A 437 18.44 -6.29 8.27
CA ILE A 437 17.86 -7.58 8.69
C ILE A 437 16.41 -7.73 8.19
N ALA A 438 15.59 -6.68 8.28
CA ALA A 438 14.21 -6.70 7.79
C ALA A 438 14.14 -6.91 6.27
N LYS A 439 15.01 -6.25 5.50
CA LYS A 439 15.17 -6.44 4.06
C LYS A 439 15.60 -7.86 3.71
N TRP A 440 16.66 -8.36 4.36
CA TRP A 440 17.10 -9.75 4.21
C TRP A 440 15.95 -10.73 4.50
N ASN A 441 15.24 -10.54 5.60
CA ASN A 441 14.10 -11.38 5.97
C ASN A 441 13.01 -11.36 4.89
N SER A 442 12.72 -10.20 4.30
CA SER A 442 11.71 -10.06 3.23
C SER A 442 12.13 -10.75 1.92
N VAL A 443 13.40 -10.66 1.53
CA VAL A 443 13.96 -11.44 0.40
C VAL A 443 13.82 -12.94 0.66
N LYS A 444 14.03 -13.39 1.91
CA LYS A 444 13.83 -14.80 2.28
C LYS A 444 12.37 -15.24 2.33
N HIS A 445 11.42 -14.34 2.59
CA HIS A 445 10.00 -14.63 2.36
C HIS A 445 9.72 -14.82 0.89
N TRP A 446 10.14 -13.88 0.05
CA TRP A 446 9.99 -13.97 -1.40
C TRP A 446 10.57 -15.28 -1.95
N GLU A 447 11.79 -15.64 -1.53
CA GLU A 447 12.45 -16.88 -1.97
C GLU A 447 11.64 -18.13 -1.63
N ILE A 448 11.08 -18.22 -0.42
CA ILE A 448 10.22 -19.34 0.00
C ILE A 448 8.91 -19.35 -0.82
N MET A 449 8.27 -18.19 -1.00
CA MET A 449 7.02 -18.10 -1.76
C MET A 449 7.19 -18.56 -3.21
N GLN A 450 8.27 -18.11 -3.86
CA GLN A 450 8.57 -18.46 -5.25
C GLN A 450 9.05 -19.91 -5.41
N ARG A 451 9.98 -20.38 -4.57
CA ARG A 451 10.55 -21.73 -4.70
C ARG A 451 9.51 -22.83 -4.48
N PHE A 452 8.57 -22.60 -3.58
CA PHE A 452 7.55 -23.58 -3.20
C PHE A 452 6.16 -23.28 -3.79
N GLN A 453 6.02 -22.22 -4.61
CA GLN A 453 4.78 -21.84 -5.28
C GLN A 453 3.61 -21.72 -4.29
N ILE A 454 3.79 -20.92 -3.24
CA ILE A 454 2.85 -20.82 -2.12
C ILE A 454 1.75 -19.77 -2.38
N GLU A 455 1.96 -18.88 -3.34
CA GLU A 455 1.20 -17.63 -3.45
C GLU A 455 -0.25 -17.80 -3.90
N ASP A 456 -0.62 -19.00 -4.35
CA ASP A 456 -1.99 -19.40 -4.68
C ASP A 456 -2.54 -20.53 -3.81
N VAL A 457 -1.78 -20.90 -2.77
CA VAL A 457 -2.18 -21.92 -1.82
C VAL A 457 -3.12 -21.29 -0.80
N LYS A 458 -4.39 -21.69 -0.86
CA LYS A 458 -5.38 -21.35 0.17
C LYS A 458 -5.20 -22.26 1.38
N PRO A 459 -4.89 -21.70 2.57
CA PRO A 459 -4.80 -22.50 3.78
C PRO A 459 -6.14 -23.19 4.10
N VAL A 460 -6.10 -24.47 4.45
CA VAL A 460 -7.32 -25.21 4.86
C VAL A 460 -7.93 -24.55 6.11
N ASN A 461 -9.26 -24.46 6.14
CA ASN A 461 -10.08 -23.81 7.17
C ASN A 461 -10.00 -22.28 7.23
N VAL A 462 -9.42 -21.61 6.22
CA VAL A 462 -9.44 -20.14 6.09
C VAL A 462 -10.37 -19.75 4.94
N PRO A 463 -11.69 -19.64 5.17
CA PRO A 463 -12.67 -19.50 4.09
C PRO A 463 -12.55 -18.18 3.30
N TYR A 464 -11.97 -17.14 3.90
CA TYR A 464 -11.81 -15.82 3.28
C TYR A 464 -10.49 -15.65 2.51
N ALA A 465 -9.62 -16.67 2.54
CA ALA A 465 -8.37 -16.71 1.81
C ALA A 465 -8.59 -16.35 0.33
N GLU A 466 -7.94 -15.27 -0.10
CA GLU A 466 -7.99 -14.82 -1.49
C GLU A 466 -7.19 -15.75 -2.41
N GLU A 467 -7.43 -15.62 -3.71
CA GLU A 467 -6.80 -16.47 -4.73
C GLU A 467 -5.29 -16.27 -4.82
N ARG A 468 -4.81 -15.04 -4.64
CA ARG A 468 -3.40 -14.70 -4.56
C ARG A 468 -3.10 -14.00 -3.24
N GLN A 469 -2.12 -14.52 -2.49
CA GLN A 469 -1.68 -13.93 -1.23
C GLN A 469 -0.38 -14.56 -0.74
N TRP A 470 0.28 -13.88 0.19
CA TRP A 470 1.20 -14.50 1.13
C TRP A 470 0.37 -14.97 2.34
N PRO A 471 0.24 -16.29 2.61
CA PRO A 471 -0.56 -16.79 3.71
C PRO A 471 0.16 -16.65 5.07
N THR A 472 0.73 -15.48 5.36
CA THR A 472 1.41 -15.14 6.62
C THR A 472 0.45 -14.43 7.58
N THR A 473 0.47 -14.80 8.86
CA THR A 473 -0.36 -14.15 9.90
C THR A 473 0.40 -13.06 10.66
N ASN A 474 1.67 -12.85 10.31
CA ASN A 474 2.58 -11.91 10.96
C ASN A 474 3.24 -10.96 9.94
N TRP A 475 3.92 -9.92 10.44
CA TRP A 475 4.65 -8.95 9.63
C TRP A 475 5.72 -9.61 8.76
N SER A 476 5.76 -9.21 7.49
CA SER A 476 6.75 -9.63 6.50
C SER A 476 7.52 -8.40 6.00
N VAL A 477 7.14 -7.86 4.84
CA VAL A 477 7.72 -6.65 4.22
C VAL A 477 7.45 -5.38 5.02
N PHE A 478 6.35 -5.35 5.77
CA PHE A 478 5.97 -4.24 6.62
C PHE A 478 7.06 -3.85 7.63
N ALA A 479 7.86 -4.82 8.10
CA ALA A 479 8.94 -4.57 9.04
C ALA A 479 10.06 -3.64 8.49
N ILE A 480 10.12 -3.39 7.17
CA ILE A 480 11.11 -2.51 6.55
C ILE A 480 10.79 -1.03 6.77
N ALA A 481 9.50 -0.69 6.98
CA ALA A 481 9.02 0.68 7.07
C ALA A 481 9.84 1.51 8.08
N PRO A 482 10.21 2.78 7.77
CA PRO A 482 10.85 3.66 8.75
C PRO A 482 10.05 3.80 10.05
N HIS A 483 8.72 3.81 9.96
CA HIS A 483 7.84 3.76 11.13
C HIS A 483 8.15 2.58 12.08
N ILE A 484 8.72 1.49 11.60
CA ILE A 484 8.98 0.29 12.39
C ILE A 484 10.44 0.23 12.85
N VAL A 485 11.40 0.36 11.93
CA VAL A 485 12.82 0.12 12.24
C VAL A 485 13.64 1.37 12.52
N ALA A 486 13.15 2.58 12.23
CA ALA A 486 13.94 3.80 12.41
C ALA A 486 14.06 4.24 13.87
N ASP A 487 15.14 4.94 14.19
CA ASP A 487 15.38 5.51 15.52
C ASP A 487 14.48 6.74 15.77
N LYS A 488 14.12 7.48 14.70
CA LYS A 488 13.09 8.54 14.70
C LYS A 488 11.70 8.02 14.30
N ARG A 489 11.31 6.84 14.79
CA ARG A 489 9.99 6.22 14.57
C ARG A 489 8.80 7.18 14.74
N GLY A 490 8.82 8.07 15.74
CA GLY A 490 7.74 9.04 15.97
C GLY A 490 7.46 9.97 14.78
N ASP A 491 8.49 10.22 13.97
CA ASP A 491 8.41 11.01 12.74
C ASP A 491 8.35 10.12 11.47
N SER A 492 8.34 8.80 11.63
CA SER A 492 8.34 7.81 10.54
C SER A 492 9.46 8.01 9.51
N ARG A 493 10.70 8.23 9.97
CA ARG A 493 11.86 8.46 9.10
C ARG A 493 13.18 7.97 9.72
N PHE A 494 14.14 7.61 8.87
CA PHE A 494 15.52 7.33 9.25
C PHE A 494 16.32 8.61 9.57
N GLU A 495 17.48 8.48 10.21
CA GLU A 495 18.43 9.57 10.42
C GLU A 495 18.88 10.14 9.06
N GLY A 496 18.89 11.47 8.94
CA GLY A 496 19.18 12.16 7.67
C GLY A 496 18.09 12.12 6.60
N GLN A 497 17.00 11.35 6.79
CA GLN A 497 15.89 11.28 5.84
C GLN A 497 14.93 12.47 6.00
N SER A 498 14.40 12.99 4.88
CA SER A 498 13.34 14.01 4.91
C SER A 498 12.02 13.42 5.41
N ALA A 499 11.11 14.27 5.93
CA ALA A 499 9.80 13.80 6.36
C ALA A 499 9.01 13.17 5.19
N ASN A 500 8.97 13.84 4.03
CA ASN A 500 8.24 13.36 2.86
C ASN A 500 8.72 11.97 2.41
N MET A 501 10.04 11.74 2.40
CA MET A 501 10.60 10.45 2.03
C MET A 501 10.29 9.37 3.08
N GLY A 502 10.40 9.68 4.37
CA GLY A 502 10.07 8.74 5.44
C GLY A 502 8.59 8.32 5.46
N TYR A 503 7.67 9.27 5.26
CA TYR A 503 6.25 8.96 5.16
C TYR A 503 5.89 8.21 3.89
N TYR A 504 6.52 8.53 2.75
CA TYR A 504 6.39 7.73 1.53
C TYR A 504 6.84 6.29 1.77
N GLU A 505 8.06 6.08 2.27
CA GLU A 505 8.59 4.74 2.52
C GLU A 505 7.70 3.99 3.51
N SER A 506 7.20 4.67 4.56
CA SER A 506 6.29 4.03 5.50
C SER A 506 4.98 3.62 4.82
N THR A 507 4.25 4.55 4.19
CA THR A 507 2.94 4.24 3.61
C THR A 507 3.01 3.17 2.51
N VAL A 508 4.09 3.15 1.71
CA VAL A 508 4.21 2.19 0.61
C VAL A 508 4.47 0.76 1.10
N TRP A 509 5.28 0.57 2.16
CA TRP A 509 5.48 -0.76 2.76
C TRP A 509 4.21 -1.29 3.44
N TYR A 510 3.38 -0.40 4.02
CA TYR A 510 2.06 -0.77 4.53
C TYR A 510 1.11 -1.20 3.41
N GLN A 511 1.03 -0.43 2.32
CA GLN A 511 0.18 -0.75 1.16
C GLN A 511 0.58 -2.08 0.52
N LEU A 512 1.89 -2.32 0.37
CA LEU A 512 2.41 -3.58 -0.15
C LEU A 512 2.08 -4.75 0.79
N GLN A 513 2.28 -4.61 2.10
CA GLN A 513 1.92 -5.66 3.07
C GLN A 513 0.42 -6.00 3.00
N MET A 514 -0.44 -5.00 2.87
CA MET A 514 -1.88 -5.17 2.69
C MET A 514 -2.19 -5.93 1.38
N THR A 515 -1.48 -5.63 0.30
CA THR A 515 -1.62 -6.30 -1.01
C THR A 515 -1.22 -7.77 -0.94
N LEU A 516 -0.09 -8.07 -0.31
CA LEU A 516 0.39 -9.43 -0.09
C LEU A 516 -0.53 -10.23 0.84
N ASN A 517 -1.07 -9.61 1.90
CA ASN A 517 -1.88 -10.27 2.93
C ASN A 517 -3.33 -9.81 2.89
N SER A 518 -3.92 -9.94 1.72
CA SER A 518 -5.17 -9.29 1.39
C SER A 518 -6.41 -10.04 1.90
N GLY A 519 -6.34 -11.35 2.18
CA GLY A 519 -7.56 -12.15 2.32
C GLY A 519 -7.83 -12.83 3.67
N MET A 520 -6.81 -13.16 4.47
CA MET A 520 -6.97 -14.23 5.47
C MET A 520 -7.93 -13.92 6.63
N ARG A 521 -8.09 -12.66 7.03
CA ARG A 521 -8.91 -12.25 8.19
C ARG A 521 -8.56 -12.92 9.53
N GLU A 522 -7.30 -13.32 9.69
CA GLU A 522 -6.79 -13.94 10.92
C GLU A 522 -5.64 -13.09 11.49
N PRO A 523 -5.95 -11.89 12.03
CA PRO A 523 -4.93 -11.03 12.56
C PRO A 523 -4.35 -11.59 13.86
N VAL A 524 -3.06 -11.34 14.07
CA VAL A 524 -2.40 -11.51 15.36
C VAL A 524 -2.11 -10.11 15.91
N ASP A 525 -2.96 -9.63 16.81
CA ASP A 525 -2.90 -8.26 17.36
C ASP A 525 -2.99 -7.17 16.25
N VAL A 526 -1.87 -6.52 15.93
CA VAL A 526 -1.71 -5.51 14.86
C VAL A 526 -1.00 -6.07 13.62
N ALA A 527 -0.96 -7.39 13.46
CA ALA A 527 -0.40 -8.08 12.31
C ALA A 527 -1.48 -8.79 11.49
N PRO A 528 -1.30 -8.97 10.17
CA PRO A 528 -0.15 -8.58 9.36
C PRO A 528 -0.06 -7.07 9.06
N VAL A 529 -1.14 -6.30 9.28
CA VAL A 529 -1.22 -4.85 9.04
C VAL A 529 -1.73 -4.15 10.30
N ASP A 530 -1.02 -3.11 10.79
CA ASP A 530 -1.55 -2.21 11.82
C ASP A 530 -2.42 -1.15 11.13
N TRP A 531 -3.74 -1.33 11.18
CA TRP A 531 -4.66 -0.51 10.39
C TRP A 531 -4.67 0.96 10.81
N SER A 532 -4.56 1.23 12.10
CA SER A 532 -4.55 2.61 12.61
C SER A 532 -3.39 3.43 12.03
N TYR A 533 -2.20 2.84 11.93
CA TYR A 533 -1.06 3.48 11.30
C TYR A 533 -1.13 3.46 9.79
N ASN A 534 -1.72 2.42 9.17
CA ASN A 534 -1.97 2.42 7.73
C ASN A 534 -2.79 3.66 7.31
N PHE A 535 -3.89 3.94 8.02
CA PHE A 535 -4.71 5.13 7.81
C PHE A 535 -3.92 6.43 8.05
N ASP A 536 -3.22 6.52 9.19
CA ASP A 536 -2.43 7.71 9.57
C ASP A 536 -1.35 8.04 8.53
N HIS A 537 -0.68 7.03 7.96
CA HIS A 537 0.36 7.25 6.96
C HIS A 537 -0.18 7.76 5.62
N VAL A 538 -1.33 7.28 5.15
CA VAL A 538 -1.97 7.85 3.94
C VAL A 538 -2.34 9.32 4.17
N TYR A 539 -2.91 9.61 5.34
CA TYR A 539 -3.28 10.95 5.71
C TYR A 539 -2.07 11.89 5.80
N LYS A 540 -1.04 11.52 6.56
CA LYS A 540 0.17 12.35 6.74
C LYS A 540 0.99 12.50 5.46
N ALA A 541 1.03 11.48 4.60
CA ALA A 541 1.62 11.62 3.26
C ALA A 541 0.87 12.69 2.46
N SER A 542 -0.47 12.70 2.50
CA SER A 542 -1.32 13.68 1.82
C SER A 542 -1.17 15.10 2.39
N THR A 543 -0.94 15.28 3.70
CA THR A 543 -0.73 16.63 4.28
C THR A 543 0.64 17.21 3.95
N LEU A 544 1.67 16.37 3.85
CA LEU A 544 3.02 16.78 3.42
C LEU A 544 3.10 17.12 1.93
N ALA A 545 2.14 16.63 1.15
CA ALA A 545 2.00 16.86 -0.27
C ALA A 545 0.62 17.43 -0.60
N SER A 546 0.34 18.68 -0.21
CA SER A 546 -0.99 19.28 -0.31
C SER A 546 -1.63 19.29 -1.71
N ASN A 547 -0.81 19.15 -2.77
CA ASN A 547 -1.26 19.07 -4.16
C ASN A 547 -1.33 17.62 -4.70
N ASN A 548 -1.09 16.63 -3.86
CA ASN A 548 -1.10 15.20 -4.17
C ASN A 548 -1.72 14.43 -3.00
N LYS A 549 -3.02 14.60 -2.82
CA LYS A 549 -3.81 13.88 -1.82
C LYS A 549 -4.35 12.57 -2.40
N GLU A 550 -4.52 11.55 -1.54
CA GLU A 550 -4.94 10.21 -1.95
C GLU A 550 -6.22 9.73 -1.20
N PRO A 551 -7.36 10.43 -1.36
CA PRO A 551 -8.58 10.10 -0.62
C PRO A 551 -9.21 8.75 -1.01
N LEU A 552 -9.12 8.30 -2.26
CA LEU A 552 -9.66 6.99 -2.66
C LEU A 552 -8.78 5.86 -2.15
N ARG A 553 -7.44 6.01 -2.13
CA ARG A 553 -6.56 5.07 -1.41
C ARG A 553 -6.90 5.00 0.07
N TYR A 554 -7.28 6.12 0.69
CA TYR A 554 -7.78 6.15 2.07
C TYR A 554 -9.09 5.35 2.22
N ILE A 555 -10.07 5.52 1.32
CA ILE A 555 -11.32 4.73 1.33
C ILE A 555 -11.05 3.24 1.07
N GLN A 556 -10.14 2.89 0.16
CA GLN A 556 -9.73 1.51 -0.11
C GLN A 556 -9.21 0.84 1.16
N ASN A 557 -8.36 1.55 1.92
CA ASN A 557 -7.86 1.08 3.19
C ASN A 557 -8.98 0.83 4.21
N PHE A 558 -10.00 1.70 4.31
CA PHE A 558 -11.13 1.46 5.23
C PHE A 558 -11.91 0.21 4.86
N ILE A 559 -12.31 0.08 3.59
CA ILE A 559 -13.10 -1.07 3.14
C ILE A 559 -12.33 -2.36 3.42
N LYS A 560 -11.04 -2.38 3.06
CA LYS A 560 -10.19 -3.54 3.28
C LYS A 560 -9.95 -3.83 4.75
N GLY A 561 -9.70 -2.79 5.55
CA GLY A 561 -9.54 -2.90 7.00
C GLY A 561 -10.79 -3.48 7.66
N TYR A 562 -11.97 -2.95 7.33
CA TYR A 562 -13.24 -3.45 7.81
C TYR A 562 -13.49 -4.90 7.36
N GLN A 563 -13.16 -5.28 6.13
CA GLN A 563 -13.27 -6.68 5.71
C GLN A 563 -12.30 -7.60 6.49
N GLN A 564 -11.05 -7.18 6.71
CA GLN A 564 -10.07 -7.98 7.46
C GLN A 564 -10.38 -8.10 8.95
N ARG A 565 -10.96 -7.06 9.54
CA ARG A 565 -11.40 -7.02 10.93
C ARG A 565 -12.73 -7.76 11.14
N ASP A 566 -13.53 -7.98 10.09
CA ASP A 566 -14.75 -8.80 10.19
C ASP A 566 -14.42 -10.30 10.18
N ASN A 567 -14.02 -10.80 11.35
CA ASN A 567 -13.71 -12.21 11.62
C ASN A 567 -14.41 -12.72 12.90
N ASN A 568 -14.21 -14.01 13.20
CA ASN A 568 -14.89 -14.72 14.31
C ASN A 568 -14.11 -14.68 15.65
N VAL A 569 -13.02 -13.91 15.75
CA VAL A 569 -12.20 -13.84 16.97
C VAL A 569 -12.82 -12.82 17.94
N PHE A 570 -13.74 -13.28 18.79
CA PHE A 570 -14.31 -12.49 19.88
C PHE A 570 -13.86 -13.05 21.23
N ASN A 571 -13.61 -12.18 22.22
CA ASN A 571 -13.32 -12.59 23.61
C ASN A 571 -12.14 -13.59 23.78
N ASN A 572 -11.03 -13.38 23.05
CA ASN A 572 -9.82 -14.15 23.31
C ASN A 572 -9.23 -13.76 24.67
N GLY A 573 -9.34 -14.64 25.67
CA GLY A 573 -8.82 -14.42 27.04
C GLY A 573 -7.28 -14.38 27.14
N ASN A 574 -6.56 -14.34 26.03
CA ASN A 574 -5.11 -14.19 25.98
C ASN A 574 -4.73 -12.71 26.00
N SER A 575 -4.12 -12.23 27.09
CA SER A 575 -3.70 -10.82 27.25
C SER A 575 -2.66 -10.34 26.22
N LEU A 576 -2.02 -11.25 25.49
CA LEU A 576 -1.04 -10.98 24.42
C LEU A 576 -1.63 -11.09 23.00
N VAL A 577 -2.89 -11.56 22.91
CA VAL A 577 -3.75 -11.57 21.71
C VAL A 577 -5.07 -10.89 22.08
N ASN A 578 -4.97 -9.90 22.98
CA ASN A 578 -6.06 -9.01 23.31
C ASN A 578 -6.42 -8.32 22.01
N ASN A 579 -7.58 -8.65 21.44
CA ASN A 579 -8.59 -7.71 20.97
C ASN A 579 -9.54 -8.42 20.03
N SER A 580 -10.83 -8.12 20.21
CA SER A 580 -11.88 -8.50 19.29
C SER A 580 -11.47 -8.20 17.85
N ALA A 581 -11.86 -9.08 16.94
CA ALA A 581 -11.94 -8.86 15.51
C ALA A 581 -12.32 -7.41 15.17
N TRP A 582 -13.23 -6.82 15.93
CA TRP A 582 -13.79 -5.48 15.73
C TRP A 582 -13.43 -4.50 16.86
N ASN A 583 -12.16 -4.08 16.95
CA ASN A 583 -11.73 -3.12 17.98
C ASN A 583 -11.91 -1.67 17.51
N MET A 584 -12.35 -0.78 18.40
CA MET A 584 -12.69 0.61 18.03
C MET A 584 -11.49 1.44 17.56
N ARG A 585 -10.26 1.12 17.98
CA ARG A 585 -9.06 1.82 17.48
C ARG A 585 -9.01 1.86 15.97
N GLU A 586 -9.41 0.76 15.33
CA GLU A 586 -9.31 0.57 13.88
C GLU A 586 -10.63 0.79 13.15
N VAL A 587 -11.77 0.57 13.82
CA VAL A 587 -13.09 0.60 13.16
C VAL A 587 -13.99 1.77 13.60
N SER A 588 -13.52 2.68 14.44
CA SER A 588 -14.37 3.75 14.98
C SER A 588 -14.95 4.67 13.89
N PRO A 589 -16.25 5.00 13.94
CA PRO A 589 -16.92 5.86 12.97
C PRO A 589 -16.36 7.28 12.83
N TRP A 590 -15.70 7.85 13.86
CA TRP A 590 -15.21 9.24 13.77
C TRP A 590 -14.16 9.42 12.67
N ARG A 591 -13.42 8.35 12.36
CA ARG A 591 -12.41 8.32 11.29
C ARG A 591 -13.01 8.51 9.89
N LEU A 592 -14.30 8.23 9.74
CA LEU A 592 -15.02 8.39 8.47
C LEU A 592 -15.31 9.86 8.14
N TYR A 593 -15.17 10.76 9.12
CA TYR A 593 -15.43 12.19 8.97
C TYR A 593 -14.14 13.02 8.82
N SER A 594 -13.17 12.80 9.71
CA SER A 594 -11.90 13.54 9.76
C SER A 594 -10.82 12.75 10.51
N VAL A 595 -9.61 13.30 10.57
CA VAL A 595 -8.65 12.95 11.63
C VAL A 595 -9.08 13.52 12.99
N ALA A 596 -8.43 13.09 14.08
CA ALA A 596 -8.73 13.45 15.47
C ALA A 596 -8.69 14.97 15.71
N SER A 597 -7.84 15.69 14.98
CA SER A 597 -7.77 17.16 15.05
C SER A 597 -9.00 17.86 14.47
N GLY A 598 -9.83 17.15 13.71
CA GLY A 598 -10.96 17.72 12.96
C GLY A 598 -10.61 18.16 11.54
N ASP A 599 -9.39 17.93 11.07
CA ASP A 599 -8.99 18.27 9.70
C ASP A 599 -9.65 17.31 8.70
N THR A 600 -10.48 17.88 7.82
CA THR A 600 -11.25 17.19 6.79
C THR A 600 -10.62 17.28 5.41
N SER A 601 -9.44 17.90 5.28
CA SER A 601 -8.87 18.27 3.98
C SER A 601 -8.64 17.10 3.03
N LEU A 602 -8.40 15.90 3.54
CA LEU A 602 -8.34 14.67 2.73
C LEU A 602 -9.74 14.23 2.30
N HIS A 603 -10.69 14.13 3.24
CA HIS A 603 -12.06 13.69 2.98
C HIS A 603 -12.82 14.64 2.03
N ASP A 604 -12.59 15.95 2.15
CA ASP A 604 -13.20 16.99 1.30
C ASP A 604 -12.78 16.86 -0.16
N GLU A 605 -11.61 16.26 -0.43
CA GLU A 605 -11.10 16.06 -1.80
C GLU A 605 -11.98 15.10 -2.61
N LEU A 606 -12.74 14.21 -1.96
CA LEU A 606 -13.69 13.33 -2.65
C LEU A 606 -14.76 14.14 -3.41
N ASP A 607 -15.20 15.26 -2.87
CA ASP A 607 -16.22 16.11 -3.52
C ASP A 607 -15.65 16.92 -4.69
N VAL A 608 -14.31 17.04 -4.79
CA VAL A 608 -13.63 17.57 -5.98
C VAL A 608 -13.69 16.56 -7.12
N TYR A 609 -13.66 15.26 -6.81
CA TYR A 609 -13.69 14.20 -7.82
C TYR A 609 -15.11 13.99 -8.36
N GLU A 610 -16.10 13.95 -7.47
CA GLU A 610 -17.52 13.91 -7.82
C GLU A 610 -18.33 14.60 -6.71
N VAL A 611 -19.21 15.54 -7.08
CA VAL A 611 -20.03 16.28 -6.12
C VAL A 611 -20.89 15.34 -5.26
N GLY A 612 -20.72 15.40 -3.94
CA GLY A 612 -21.46 14.59 -2.97
C GLY A 612 -20.88 13.19 -2.78
N LEU A 613 -19.74 12.87 -3.39
CA LEU A 613 -19.08 11.58 -3.24
C LEU A 613 -18.66 11.34 -1.80
N ARG A 614 -18.19 12.37 -1.07
CA ARG A 614 -17.81 12.24 0.35
C ARG A 614 -18.98 11.66 1.15
N ALA A 615 -20.13 12.31 1.07
CA ALA A 615 -21.34 11.91 1.78
C ALA A 615 -21.75 10.46 1.44
N LYS A 616 -21.74 10.09 0.15
CA LYS A 616 -22.08 8.74 -0.31
C LYS A 616 -21.14 7.68 0.27
N LEU A 617 -19.82 7.86 0.13
CA LEU A 617 -18.84 6.86 0.58
C LEU A 617 -18.82 6.76 2.12
N THR A 618 -18.91 7.88 2.84
CA THR A 618 -19.05 7.88 4.30
C THR A 618 -20.33 7.14 4.74
N SER A 619 -21.44 7.30 4.02
CA SER A 619 -22.69 6.56 4.31
C SER A 619 -22.50 5.05 4.18
N LYS A 620 -21.82 4.58 3.13
CA LYS A 620 -21.58 3.15 2.91
C LYS A 620 -20.59 2.56 3.92
N LEU A 621 -19.53 3.29 4.30
CA LEU A 621 -18.63 2.86 5.37
C LEU A 621 -19.34 2.82 6.73
N LEU A 622 -20.18 3.81 7.04
CA LEU A 622 -20.97 3.82 8.26
C LEU A 622 -21.96 2.65 8.29
N LYS A 623 -22.59 2.33 7.15
CA LYS A 623 -23.42 1.13 7.00
C LYS A 623 -22.64 -0.14 7.34
N MET A 624 -21.43 -0.31 6.84
CA MET A 624 -20.58 -1.46 7.20
C MET A 624 -20.35 -1.53 8.72
N PHE A 625 -20.02 -0.41 9.37
CA PHE A 625 -19.89 -0.39 10.83
C PHE A 625 -21.21 -0.80 11.52
N ASN A 626 -22.33 -0.21 11.13
CA ASN A 626 -23.65 -0.47 11.72
C ASN A 626 -24.12 -1.92 11.49
N ASP A 627 -23.82 -2.52 10.33
CA ASP A 627 -24.14 -3.91 10.02
C ASP A 627 -23.36 -4.85 10.93
N LYS A 628 -22.08 -4.57 11.18
CA LYS A 628 -21.30 -5.33 12.16
C LYS A 628 -21.85 -5.12 13.57
N ALA A 629 -22.05 -3.88 13.98
CA ALA A 629 -22.52 -3.52 15.31
C ALA A 629 -23.86 -4.19 15.65
N ALA A 630 -24.78 -4.27 14.69
CA ALA A 630 -26.08 -4.95 14.85
C ALA A 630 -25.97 -6.48 14.95
N SER A 631 -24.85 -7.08 14.53
CA SER A 631 -24.60 -8.52 14.65
C SER A 631 -23.99 -8.94 15.99
N LEU A 632 -23.67 -7.98 16.86
CA LEU A 632 -22.99 -8.18 18.14
C LEU A 632 -23.93 -7.84 19.30
N ASP A 633 -23.82 -8.60 20.39
CA ASP A 633 -24.48 -8.29 21.65
C ASP A 633 -23.67 -7.25 22.45
N GLU A 634 -24.30 -6.57 23.41
CA GLU A 634 -23.60 -5.59 24.25
C GLU A 634 -22.41 -6.19 24.99
N SER A 635 -22.51 -7.46 25.42
CA SER A 635 -21.43 -8.18 26.10
C SER A 635 -20.23 -8.50 25.21
N ASP A 636 -20.36 -8.39 23.88
CA ASP A 636 -19.24 -8.61 22.96
C ASP A 636 -18.27 -7.43 22.90
N TRP A 637 -18.65 -6.29 23.50
CA TRP A 637 -17.83 -5.10 23.59
C TRP A 637 -17.15 -5.03 24.96
N PRO A 638 -15.83 -5.21 25.03
CA PRO A 638 -15.11 -5.04 26.29
C PRO A 638 -15.29 -3.61 26.81
N ARG A 639 -15.47 -3.45 28.13
CA ARG A 639 -15.67 -2.13 28.76
C ARG A 639 -14.71 -1.86 29.90
N GLY A 640 -14.28 -0.62 30.04
CA GLY A 640 -13.41 -0.17 31.11
C GLY A 640 -13.11 1.33 31.03
N ASN A 641 -12.89 1.96 32.19
CA ASN A 641 -12.44 3.36 32.27
C ASN A 641 -10.95 3.42 32.66
N ASP A 642 -10.17 2.43 32.22
CA ASP A 642 -8.75 2.24 32.54
C ASP A 642 -7.81 2.75 31.45
N GLY A 643 -8.34 3.46 30.44
CA GLY A 643 -7.58 3.99 29.31
C GLY A 643 -7.14 2.93 28.31
N ALA A 644 -7.65 1.69 28.41
CA ALA A 644 -7.32 0.64 27.47
C ALA A 644 -7.93 0.92 26.09
N TRP A 645 -7.07 1.08 25.07
CA TRP A 645 -7.40 1.37 23.66
C TRP A 645 -8.23 0.30 22.93
N TRP A 646 -8.77 -0.68 23.63
CA TRP A 646 -9.57 -1.76 23.03
C TRP A 646 -10.89 -1.97 23.77
N LYS A 647 -11.16 -1.17 24.80
CA LYS A 647 -12.40 -1.17 25.55
C LYS A 647 -13.20 0.08 25.23
N LEU A 648 -14.51 -0.07 25.22
CA LEU A 648 -15.44 1.05 25.31
C LEU A 648 -15.50 1.57 26.75
N GLU A 649 -15.97 2.80 26.91
CA GLU A 649 -16.30 3.34 28.22
C GLU A 649 -17.44 2.51 28.87
N THR A 650 -17.51 2.55 30.21
CA THR A 650 -18.58 1.86 30.95
C THR A 650 -19.97 2.40 30.60
N MET A 651 -21.03 1.60 30.75
CA MET A 651 -22.42 2.05 30.54
C MET A 651 -22.83 3.29 31.36
N ALA A 652 -22.19 3.51 32.51
CA ALA A 652 -22.44 4.66 33.38
C ALA A 652 -21.74 5.96 32.91
N TYR A 653 -20.94 5.89 31.85
CA TYR A 653 -20.31 7.05 31.25
C TYR A 653 -21.38 7.95 30.62
N ILE A 654 -21.29 9.26 30.88
CA ILE A 654 -22.21 10.25 30.34
C ILE A 654 -21.48 10.97 29.19
N PRO A 655 -21.81 10.67 27.93
CA PRO A 655 -21.17 11.27 26.78
C PRO A 655 -21.46 12.77 26.71
N SER A 656 -20.48 13.52 26.21
CA SER A 656 -20.56 14.96 26.00
C SER A 656 -19.73 15.38 24.78
N ASN A 657 -19.96 16.60 24.29
CA ASN A 657 -19.04 17.18 23.32
C ASN A 657 -17.80 17.71 24.05
N TYR A 658 -16.75 16.88 24.10
CA TYR A 658 -15.48 17.20 24.76
C TYR A 658 -14.44 17.79 23.79
N SER A 659 -14.86 18.31 22.63
CA SER A 659 -13.96 18.94 21.66
C SER A 659 -13.18 20.10 22.29
N THR A 660 -11.90 20.20 21.95
CA THR A 660 -11.01 21.30 22.33
C THR A 660 -10.70 22.17 21.12
N GLY A 661 -10.13 23.36 21.33
CA GLY A 661 -9.75 24.25 20.22
C GLY A 661 -8.73 23.67 19.23
N THR A 662 -8.07 22.56 19.57
CA THR A 662 -7.04 21.90 18.76
C THR A 662 -7.32 20.41 18.49
N CYS A 663 -8.43 19.88 19.02
CA CYS A 663 -8.77 18.46 18.87
C CYS A 663 -10.28 18.26 18.89
N LEU A 664 -10.81 17.69 17.81
CA LEU A 664 -12.23 17.37 17.69
C LEU A 664 -12.58 16.07 18.42
N PHE A 665 -11.69 15.08 18.37
CA PHE A 665 -11.88 13.76 18.98
C PHE A 665 -10.73 13.45 19.95
N PRO A 666 -10.71 14.05 21.16
CA PRO A 666 -9.68 13.76 22.15
C PRO A 666 -9.80 12.35 22.73
N ASN A 667 -8.67 11.79 23.16
CA ASN A 667 -8.64 10.57 23.96
C ASN A 667 -9.05 10.83 25.43
N ALA A 668 -9.12 9.76 26.24
CA ALA A 668 -9.50 9.86 27.65
C ALA A 668 -8.58 10.76 28.50
N ASP A 669 -7.34 10.97 28.09
CA ASP A 669 -6.38 11.86 28.75
C ASP A 669 -6.43 13.31 28.21
N GLY A 670 -7.30 13.59 27.23
CA GLY A 670 -7.43 14.89 26.57
C GLY A 670 -6.40 15.16 25.46
N PHE A 671 -5.60 14.17 25.06
CA PHE A 671 -4.65 14.29 23.96
C PHE A 671 -5.31 14.06 22.58
N CYS A 672 -4.75 14.69 21.55
CA CYS A 672 -5.17 14.50 20.18
C CYS A 672 -4.26 13.53 19.43
N SER A 673 -4.78 12.39 18.99
CA SER A 673 -3.99 11.42 18.23
C SER A 673 -4.87 10.57 17.33
N ASP A 674 -4.47 10.46 16.07
CA ASP A 674 -5.11 9.55 15.09
C ASP A 674 -4.76 8.08 15.28
N ILE A 675 -3.75 7.81 16.09
CA ILE A 675 -3.20 6.47 16.31
C ILE A 675 -3.77 5.86 17.59
N GLN A 676 -4.06 6.69 18.59
CA GLN A 676 -4.72 6.29 19.84
C GLN A 676 -6.24 6.44 19.69
N ASN A 677 -7.01 5.79 20.56
CA ASN A 677 -8.46 5.91 20.50
C ASN A 677 -8.91 7.25 21.05
N ALA A 678 -9.89 7.85 20.38
CA ALA A 678 -10.73 8.85 21.02
C ALA A 678 -11.51 8.21 22.18
N ASN A 679 -12.01 9.02 23.11
CA ASN A 679 -13.10 8.56 23.97
C ASN A 679 -14.30 8.27 23.07
N GLU A 680 -14.71 7.00 22.94
CA GLU A 680 -15.64 6.60 21.86
C GLU A 680 -17.04 7.16 22.10
N ALA A 681 -17.46 7.23 23.37
CA ALA A 681 -18.72 7.85 23.77
C ALA A 681 -18.79 9.32 23.35
N ASP A 682 -17.77 10.12 23.73
CA ASP A 682 -17.70 11.55 23.39
C ASP A 682 -17.48 11.78 21.89
N ALA A 683 -16.67 10.94 21.25
CA ALA A 683 -16.38 11.04 19.82
C ALA A 683 -17.66 10.84 18.99
N ILE A 684 -18.46 9.82 19.30
CA ILE A 684 -19.72 9.57 18.59
C ILE A 684 -20.75 10.66 18.90
N PHE A 685 -20.82 11.12 20.15
CA PHE A 685 -21.68 12.23 20.55
C PHE A 685 -21.36 13.52 19.78
N THR A 686 -20.07 13.76 19.51
CA THR A 686 -19.59 14.89 18.69
C THR A 686 -19.82 14.63 17.19
N LEU A 687 -19.67 13.39 16.74
CA LEU A 687 -19.71 12.98 15.33
C LEU A 687 -21.10 13.05 14.71
N ILE A 688 -22.15 12.64 15.42
CA ILE A 688 -23.51 12.55 14.86
C ILE A 688 -23.97 13.85 14.17
N PRO A 689 -23.91 15.04 14.81
CA PRO A 689 -24.30 16.28 14.13
C PRO A 689 -23.38 16.65 12.97
N LEU A 690 -22.11 16.24 13.00
CA LEU A 690 -21.16 16.46 11.90
C LEU A 690 -21.52 15.62 10.67
N LEU A 691 -21.85 14.35 10.85
CA LEU A 691 -22.33 13.49 9.76
C LEU A 691 -23.61 14.05 9.11
N GLN A 692 -24.55 14.55 9.93
CA GLN A 692 -25.76 15.21 9.44
C GLN A 692 -25.43 16.44 8.58
N SER A 693 -24.46 17.25 9.03
CA SER A 693 -24.05 18.48 8.33
C SER A 693 -23.45 18.26 6.94
N ILE A 694 -22.87 17.08 6.68
CA ILE A 694 -22.32 16.70 5.38
C ILE A 694 -23.26 15.79 4.58
N ASN A 695 -24.54 15.69 4.99
CA ASN A 695 -25.59 14.90 4.32
C ASN A 695 -25.28 13.40 4.20
N VAL A 696 -24.63 12.80 5.20
CA VAL A 696 -24.55 11.33 5.30
C VAL A 696 -25.96 10.74 5.44
N ASP A 697 -26.19 9.56 4.87
CA ASP A 697 -27.48 8.87 4.89
C ASP A 697 -28.02 8.82 6.32
N CYS A 698 -29.12 9.54 6.52
CA CYS A 698 -29.68 9.73 7.83
C CYS A 698 -30.24 8.44 8.45
N VAL A 699 -30.54 7.41 7.65
CA VAL A 699 -30.88 6.08 8.18
C VAL A 699 -29.67 5.49 8.91
N GLU A 700 -28.48 5.61 8.35
CA GLU A 700 -27.25 5.09 8.95
C GLU A 700 -26.78 5.96 10.13
N VAL A 701 -27.00 7.27 10.08
CA VAL A 701 -26.80 8.16 11.25
C VAL A 701 -27.75 7.78 12.40
N GLU A 702 -29.02 7.50 12.11
CA GLU A 702 -29.99 7.08 13.12
C GLU A 702 -29.65 5.70 13.71
N ARG A 703 -29.20 4.75 12.87
CA ARG A 703 -28.70 3.45 13.35
C ARG A 703 -27.51 3.61 14.30
N LEU A 704 -26.55 4.48 13.98
CA LEU A 704 -25.42 4.79 14.85
C LEU A 704 -25.89 5.41 16.18
N ARG A 705 -26.82 6.37 16.12
CA ARG A 705 -27.39 7.03 17.31
C ARG A 705 -28.11 6.05 18.23
N VAL A 706 -28.92 5.16 17.67
CA VAL A 706 -29.63 4.11 18.43
C VAL A 706 -28.65 3.14 19.07
N TRP A 707 -27.63 2.70 18.32
CA TRP A 707 -26.57 1.85 18.87
C TRP A 707 -25.81 2.56 20.01
N ALA A 708 -25.42 3.82 19.83
CA ALA A 708 -24.74 4.61 20.84
C ALA A 708 -25.60 4.83 22.11
N LYS A 709 -26.91 5.04 21.95
CA LYS A 709 -27.87 5.10 23.07
C LYS A 709 -27.96 3.78 23.83
N GLY A 710 -27.89 2.65 23.13
CA GLY A 710 -27.78 1.34 23.77
C GLY A 710 -26.47 1.19 24.55
N MET A 711 -25.35 1.65 23.97
CA MET A 711 -24.03 1.52 24.58
C MET A 711 -23.80 2.45 25.78
N TRP A 712 -24.39 3.65 25.76
CA TRP A 712 -24.27 4.69 26.79
C TRP A 712 -25.63 5.31 27.12
N PRO A 713 -26.50 4.62 27.87
CA PRO A 713 -27.90 5.00 28.06
C PRO A 713 -28.14 6.29 28.84
N LEU A 714 -27.13 6.82 29.53
CA LEU A 714 -27.23 8.09 30.27
C LEU A 714 -26.96 9.33 29.40
N GLY A 715 -26.55 9.16 28.15
CA GLY A 715 -26.35 10.26 27.21
C GLY A 715 -27.68 10.82 26.68
N ASP A 716 -27.72 12.14 26.46
CA ASP A 716 -28.86 12.81 25.83
C ASP A 716 -28.83 12.64 24.30
N TRP A 717 -28.89 11.40 23.82
CA TRP A 717 -28.79 11.07 22.40
C TRP A 717 -30.02 11.48 21.58
N ASP A 718 -31.16 11.70 22.22
CA ASP A 718 -32.41 12.05 21.53
C ASP A 718 -32.39 13.50 21.02
N GLN A 719 -31.47 14.35 21.52
CA GLN A 719 -31.27 15.70 21.00
C GLN A 719 -30.81 15.74 19.54
N PHE A 720 -30.22 14.64 19.05
CA PHE A 720 -29.72 14.52 17.67
C PHE A 720 -30.71 13.86 16.72
N ILE A 721 -31.95 13.61 17.16
CA ILE A 721 -32.97 13.04 16.28
C ILE A 721 -33.21 13.97 15.10
N ASP A 722 -32.92 13.46 13.90
CA ASP A 722 -33.29 14.13 12.67
C ASP A 722 -34.77 13.84 12.36
N SER A 723 -35.61 14.85 12.61
CA SER A 723 -37.06 14.79 12.34
C SER A 723 -37.39 14.58 10.86
N SER A 724 -36.47 14.91 9.94
CA SER A 724 -36.64 14.63 8.52
C SER A 724 -36.57 13.13 8.22
N CYS A 725 -35.87 12.36 9.06
CA CYS A 725 -35.58 10.94 8.86
C CYS A 725 -36.33 9.99 9.80
N THR A 726 -36.91 10.50 10.89
CA THR A 726 -37.82 9.74 11.76
C THR A 726 -39.28 9.82 11.29
N LEU A 727 -40.04 8.73 11.41
CA LEU A 727 -41.50 8.72 11.22
C LEU A 727 -42.15 9.43 12.43
N GLY A 728 -42.16 10.76 12.41
CA GLY A 728 -42.96 11.55 13.34
C GLY A 728 -44.44 11.43 12.99
N VAL A 729 -45.25 10.94 13.92
CA VAL A 729 -46.69 11.20 13.91
C VAL A 729 -46.85 12.58 14.52
N ASN A 730 -47.01 13.61 13.68
CA ASN A 730 -47.35 14.93 14.18
C ASN A 730 -48.65 14.83 14.99
N ASP A 731 -48.63 15.40 16.19
CA ASP A 731 -49.81 15.54 17.02
C ASP A 731 -50.91 16.28 16.21
N VAL A 732 -52.14 15.76 16.25
CA VAL A 732 -53.25 16.11 15.33
C VAL A 732 -53.87 17.48 15.70
N THR A 733 -53.05 18.47 16.04
CA THR A 733 -53.51 19.77 16.55
C THR A 733 -53.05 20.98 15.71
N SER A 734 -52.28 20.79 14.64
CA SER A 734 -51.94 21.89 13.72
C SER A 734 -52.85 21.92 12.47
N ASN A 735 -53.46 23.07 12.21
CA ASN A 735 -54.52 23.32 11.24
C ASN A 735 -54.11 23.27 9.74
N ASN A 736 -52.99 22.66 9.37
CA ASN A 736 -52.55 22.48 7.97
C ASN A 736 -52.62 21.00 7.56
N VAL A 737 -53.80 20.40 7.65
CA VAL A 737 -54.00 18.96 7.39
C VAL A 737 -53.92 18.66 5.89
N PHE A 738 -52.80 18.10 5.45
CA PHE A 738 -52.68 17.39 4.18
C PHE A 738 -53.56 16.12 4.19
N ARG A 739 -54.31 15.87 3.11
CA ARG A 739 -55.31 14.78 3.02
C ARG A 739 -54.97 13.80 1.90
N ALA A 740 -55.05 12.50 2.19
CA ALA A 740 -55.16 11.45 1.16
C ALA A 740 -56.60 10.95 1.07
N TYR A 741 -57.13 10.87 -0.15
CA TYR A 741 -58.48 10.38 -0.40
C TYR A 741 -58.55 9.57 -1.73
N PRO A 742 -59.39 8.53 -1.81
CA PRO A 742 -60.15 7.94 -0.71
C PRO A 742 -59.23 7.22 0.30
N ASN A 743 -59.61 7.22 1.57
CA ASN A 743 -58.94 6.44 2.60
C ASN A 743 -60.01 5.92 3.59
N PRO A 744 -60.37 4.62 3.58
CA PRO A 744 -59.69 3.53 2.87
C PRO A 744 -59.74 3.62 1.33
N THR A 745 -58.77 3.03 0.64
CA THR A 745 -58.69 2.93 -0.83
C THR A 745 -58.66 1.47 -1.32
N LYS A 746 -59.02 1.26 -2.59
CA LYS A 746 -58.88 -0.02 -3.32
C LYS A 746 -57.59 -0.13 -4.14
N GLY A 747 -56.87 0.97 -4.31
CA GLY A 747 -55.68 0.99 -5.16
C GLY A 747 -55.08 2.38 -5.25
N ILE A 748 -55.83 3.36 -5.75
CA ILE A 748 -55.32 4.71 -5.98
C ILE A 748 -55.69 5.63 -4.82
N ILE A 749 -54.72 6.40 -4.31
CA ILE A 749 -54.97 7.55 -3.41
C ILE A 749 -54.53 8.84 -4.07
N ARG A 750 -55.31 9.91 -3.84
CA ARG A 750 -55.01 11.27 -4.27
C ARG A 750 -54.69 12.14 -3.09
N LEU A 751 -53.66 12.95 -3.28
CA LEU A 751 -53.11 13.86 -2.31
C LEU A 751 -53.70 15.26 -2.52
N SER A 752 -53.90 16.01 -1.45
CA SER A 752 -54.43 17.37 -1.53
C SER A 752 -53.50 18.33 -2.27
N ASN A 753 -52.19 18.04 -2.33
CA ASN A 753 -51.16 18.80 -3.02
C ASN A 753 -50.20 17.87 -3.78
N LEU A 754 -49.54 18.38 -4.83
CA LEU A 754 -48.40 17.72 -5.45
C LEU A 754 -47.19 17.82 -4.51
N VAL A 755 -46.73 16.69 -3.97
CA VAL A 755 -45.69 16.64 -2.93
C VAL A 755 -44.84 15.39 -3.07
N GLU A 756 -43.67 15.41 -2.45
CA GLU A 756 -42.88 14.20 -2.21
C GLU A 756 -43.57 13.33 -1.15
N TRP A 757 -43.51 12.03 -1.33
CA TRP A 757 -44.15 11.06 -0.45
C TRP A 757 -43.35 9.77 -0.32
N SER A 758 -43.50 9.12 0.82
CA SER A 758 -42.94 7.79 1.12
C SER A 758 -43.99 6.94 1.85
N ILE A 759 -44.14 5.68 1.44
CA ILE A 759 -45.06 4.70 2.05
C ILE A 759 -44.25 3.75 2.92
N PHE A 760 -44.75 3.48 4.12
CA PHE A 760 -44.17 2.57 5.08
C PHE A 760 -45.19 1.51 5.51
N ASP A 761 -44.71 0.31 5.86
CA ASP A 761 -45.52 -0.69 6.54
C ASP A 761 -45.75 -0.34 8.02
N ILE A 762 -46.52 -1.18 8.73
CA ILE A 762 -46.80 -0.98 10.16
C ILE A 762 -45.58 -1.13 11.07
N MET A 763 -44.49 -1.72 10.57
CA MET A 763 -43.23 -1.85 11.29
C MET A 763 -42.27 -0.68 11.01
N GLY A 764 -42.70 0.29 10.20
CA GLY A 764 -41.90 1.46 9.85
C GLY A 764 -40.89 1.21 8.72
N LYS A 765 -40.99 0.09 7.99
CA LYS A 765 -40.14 -0.19 6.82
C LYS A 765 -40.63 0.58 5.61
N SER A 766 -39.73 1.30 4.94
CA SER A 766 -40.04 2.00 3.68
C SER A 766 -40.34 1.00 2.56
N LEU A 767 -41.45 1.22 1.85
CA LEU A 767 -41.93 0.35 0.77
C LEU A 767 -41.77 1.01 -0.60
N LYS A 768 -42.02 2.33 -0.70
CA LYS A 768 -41.94 3.09 -1.95
C LYS A 768 -41.96 4.59 -1.70
N SER A 769 -41.31 5.37 -2.56
CA SER A 769 -41.35 6.83 -2.54
C SER A 769 -41.58 7.42 -3.94
N GLY A 770 -42.00 8.69 -4.01
CA GLY A 770 -42.19 9.41 -5.27
C GLY A 770 -42.61 10.86 -5.10
N TYR A 771 -42.81 11.55 -6.22
CA TYR A 771 -43.33 12.93 -6.29
C TYR A 771 -44.54 12.97 -7.21
N SER A 772 -45.74 12.97 -6.62
CA SER A 772 -46.98 12.98 -7.40
C SER A 772 -48.16 13.41 -6.53
N GLN A 773 -49.26 13.79 -7.18
CA GLN A 773 -50.54 14.01 -6.51
C GLN A 773 -51.40 12.73 -6.48
N GLU A 774 -51.07 11.74 -7.30
CA GLU A 774 -51.79 10.45 -7.39
C GLU A 774 -50.80 9.31 -7.16
N ILE A 775 -51.15 8.39 -6.26
CA ILE A 775 -50.32 7.27 -5.87
C ILE A 775 -51.09 5.98 -6.14
N ASN A 776 -50.53 5.11 -6.98
CA ASN A 776 -51.06 3.77 -7.21
C ASN A 776 -50.45 2.79 -6.18
N LEU A 777 -51.31 2.19 -5.37
CA LEU A 777 -50.98 1.20 -4.33
C LEU A 777 -51.31 -0.24 -4.75
N ASP A 778 -51.65 -0.52 -6.02
CA ASP A 778 -52.07 -1.85 -6.50
C ASP A 778 -51.04 -2.94 -6.21
N PHE A 779 -49.76 -2.56 -6.15
CA PHE A 779 -48.63 -3.41 -5.81
C PHE A 779 -48.59 -3.87 -4.34
N LEU A 780 -49.38 -3.27 -3.45
CA LEU A 780 -49.41 -3.57 -2.01
C LEU A 780 -50.58 -4.50 -1.65
N PRO A 781 -50.43 -5.43 -0.70
CA PRO A 781 -51.56 -6.20 -0.18
C PRO A 781 -52.55 -5.34 0.63
N ASP A 782 -53.73 -5.88 0.91
CA ASP A 782 -54.71 -5.26 1.82
C ASP A 782 -54.15 -5.17 3.23
N ALA A 783 -53.76 -3.97 3.65
CA ALA A 783 -53.23 -3.71 4.98
C ALA A 783 -53.34 -2.23 5.34
N MET A 784 -52.86 -1.93 6.54
CA MET A 784 -52.60 -0.57 6.97
C MET A 784 -51.17 -0.17 6.57
N TYR A 785 -51.01 1.04 6.07
CA TYR A 785 -49.71 1.64 5.76
C TYR A 785 -49.65 3.05 6.31
N PHE A 786 -48.45 3.61 6.37
CA PHE A 786 -48.22 5.01 6.72
C PHE A 786 -47.68 5.75 5.50
N LEU A 787 -48.35 6.83 5.11
CA LEU A 787 -47.90 7.75 4.08
C LEU A 787 -47.25 8.95 4.76
N LYS A 788 -45.93 9.12 4.61
CA LYS A 788 -45.17 10.28 5.05
C LYS A 788 -45.01 11.26 3.90
N THR A 789 -45.19 12.54 4.17
CA THR A 789 -44.89 13.66 3.28
C THR A 789 -44.13 14.74 4.06
N PRO A 790 -43.54 15.75 3.41
CA PRO A 790 -42.97 16.90 4.11
C PRO A 790 -43.96 17.60 5.06
N ASN A 791 -45.26 17.48 4.79
CA ASN A 791 -46.33 18.10 5.57
C ASN A 791 -46.86 17.20 6.71
N GLY A 792 -46.29 16.02 6.89
CA GLY A 792 -46.65 15.09 7.96
C GLY A 792 -46.97 13.68 7.49
N THR A 793 -47.31 12.82 8.46
CA THR A 793 -47.59 11.39 8.27
C THR A 793 -49.07 11.11 8.48
N ILE A 794 -49.70 10.37 7.56
CA ILE A 794 -51.07 9.91 7.69
C ILE A 794 -51.16 8.39 7.52
N LYS A 795 -52.03 7.77 8.31
CA LYS A 795 -52.40 6.37 8.16
C LYS A 795 -53.28 6.20 6.93
N ILE A 796 -52.92 5.30 6.03
CA ILE A 796 -53.73 4.88 4.88
C ILE A 796 -54.11 3.41 5.00
N ILE A 797 -55.33 3.07 4.58
CA ILE A 797 -55.86 1.71 4.65
C ILE A 797 -56.17 1.25 3.22
N LYS A 798 -55.53 0.18 2.76
CA LYS A 798 -55.85 -0.50 1.50
C LYS A 798 -56.80 -1.67 1.76
N LYS A 799 -57.94 -1.72 1.06
CA LYS A 799 -58.94 -2.79 1.11
C LYS A 799 -59.48 -3.04 -0.29
N GLN A 800 -59.71 -4.29 -0.68
CA GLN A 800 -60.30 -4.65 -1.98
C GLN A 800 -61.60 -3.95 -2.36
#